data_AF-A0A1L8DYN9-F1
#
_entry.id   AF-A0A1L8DYN9-F1
#
_cell.length_a   1.000
_cell.length_b   1.000
_cell.length_c   1.000
_cell.angle_alpha   90.00
_cell.angle_beta   90.00
_cell.angle_gamma   90.00
#
_symmetry.space_group_name_H-M   'P 1'
#
loop_
_entity.id
_entity.type
_entity.pdbx_description
1 polymer ?
#
loop_
_entity_poly.entity_id
_entity_poly.type
_entity_poly.pdbx_seq_one_letter_code
_entity_poly.pdbx_strand_id
1 'polypeptide(L)'
;MANLVAAGSEVERPDWLNEEFFVEIYAKDEKFADKQFTTKIQSCSSVVEIGDNYTSTMYRVNVELTRDGAPAQTDNFIVKAMIHMVEAFKEFSIFPIEIEAYEQALPAFEGYWRDIGQDVVFGPKCLHTISDLKEIIVLSDLKPQGFVMANRFEGLDLEHAKLLLSKLAKFHAASVIYKEKNGKFGPKLNRQVFEPKMKKVFEGFTSGNFPVFLKFLNSSEHLKQYHDIAEKWRHNMFERLLRVSNVTDDTPDFCVLNHSDMWINNHMFKYDENNRPVDVVFIDFQMSHWGRPAVDLQYFLFSSVRPEIVVAEFDTLIAHYHSVLVDSLKVLGSKKTPPLLRDLHIQILECCCYGSMCFSGITAVSIMDKNENASLENFFNEGDAGDKMRMKMYFNPRLEHKLRLLLPFCAKRGLLDTVEIPESEIIPVEEDPPVPAASAADIPATEDAKSVSVNGIQANGVEESPTDKAATKDVNGVIASQTTMSPNETSQKEEAPKNAIPKWLNKFFFNDMLRKEFESFRVIRVSIAPATGKGENYASVMYRVKLQLENKEKNIVQKSFIVKTIPDLGIHQEMLKQFNVFPKEIEMYSNIIPAFEKMYENAGVKITFGPRCLLAGFEPTDVIVMEDMIEKNFTMANRKVGLDLEHCELLLGKLAKFHAASVVYREKNGPYKDCFKEGIYSEKMKPMFEQFYQASQQLFVDVAAKWNLTPKFTNTLLNMKDDLMEKVFKVVKEDPNFFNCLNHGDMWCNNSMFKYDSTGKVKDVILVDYQMCQYASPVIDLNYFIFTSCHKDIKLAKLDYLVQYYHTNLVSSLKLLNSTTKPPTLLELQIEMLKKMYYGVSSVIGTFAICVADASDESEMETFMRTDEKATEFKMKVYTNPTYVNALKELVPFFEAKGLLD
;
A
#
# COMPACT_ATOMS: atom_id res chain seq x y z
N MET A 1 -8.54 -41.66 -29.44
CA MET A 1 -8.97 -42.15 -28.12
C MET A 1 -7.75 -42.77 -27.44
N ALA A 2 -7.03 -42.00 -26.63
CA ALA A 2 -6.04 -42.54 -25.70
C ALA A 2 -6.79 -42.89 -24.41
N ASN A 3 -6.61 -44.10 -23.89
CA ASN A 3 -7.19 -44.51 -22.61
C ASN A 3 -6.71 -43.54 -21.52
N LEU A 4 -7.64 -42.93 -20.79
CA LEU A 4 -7.34 -42.02 -19.68
C LEU A 4 -6.72 -42.84 -18.53
N VAL A 5 -5.41 -42.70 -18.34
CA VAL A 5 -4.66 -43.29 -17.23
C VAL A 5 -4.87 -42.41 -15.99
N ALA A 6 -5.49 -42.95 -14.94
CA ALA A 6 -5.74 -42.24 -13.68
C ALA A 6 -4.46 -42.12 -12.83
N ALA A 7 -4.35 -41.11 -11.96
CA ALA A 7 -3.22 -41.00 -11.04
C ALA A 7 -3.15 -42.26 -10.16
N GLY A 8 -1.94 -42.83 -10.05
CA GLY A 8 -1.71 -44.09 -9.34
C GLY A 8 -1.98 -45.35 -10.16
N SER A 9 -2.45 -45.26 -11.40
CA SER A 9 -2.49 -46.44 -12.28
C SER A 9 -1.09 -46.80 -12.81
N GLU A 10 -0.84 -48.10 -12.98
CA GLU A 10 0.41 -48.58 -13.56
C GLU A 10 0.55 -48.06 -15.00
N VAL A 11 1.76 -47.62 -15.30
CA VAL A 11 2.10 -47.07 -16.62
C VAL A 11 3.24 -47.86 -17.24
N GLU A 12 3.24 -47.92 -18.57
CA GLU A 12 4.38 -48.43 -19.31
C GLU A 12 5.58 -47.51 -19.06
N ARG A 13 6.62 -48.06 -18.42
CA ARG A 13 7.83 -47.32 -18.07
C ARG A 13 8.68 -47.09 -19.33
N PRO A 14 9.25 -45.90 -19.52
CA PRO A 14 10.18 -45.69 -20.63
C PRO A 14 11.46 -46.52 -20.42
N ASP A 15 12.10 -46.97 -21.50
CA ASP A 15 13.25 -47.90 -21.45
C ASP A 15 14.42 -47.42 -20.58
N TRP A 16 14.59 -46.11 -20.46
CA TRP A 16 15.64 -45.50 -19.65
C TRP A 16 15.35 -45.53 -18.14
N LEU A 17 14.10 -45.70 -17.73
CA LEU A 17 13.68 -45.78 -16.33
C LEU A 17 13.71 -47.25 -15.89
N ASN A 18 14.92 -47.78 -15.74
CA ASN A 18 15.19 -49.19 -15.46
C ASN A 18 15.99 -49.37 -14.16
N GLU A 19 16.35 -50.60 -13.82
CA GLU A 19 17.05 -50.94 -12.59
C GLU A 19 18.45 -50.30 -12.50
N GLU A 20 19.19 -50.24 -13.61
CA GLU A 20 20.54 -49.63 -13.70
C GLU A 20 20.48 -48.14 -13.37
N PHE A 21 19.46 -47.43 -13.84
CA PHE A 21 19.22 -46.02 -13.50
C PHE A 21 19.17 -45.81 -11.98
N PHE A 22 18.51 -46.70 -11.23
CA PHE A 22 18.48 -46.59 -9.77
C PHE A 22 19.76 -47.05 -9.10
N VAL A 23 20.54 -47.96 -9.70
CA VAL A 23 21.89 -48.28 -9.20
C VAL A 23 22.76 -47.03 -9.16
N GLU A 24 22.74 -46.21 -10.22
CA GLU A 24 23.48 -44.94 -10.27
C GLU A 24 23.05 -43.96 -9.18
N ILE A 25 21.75 -43.91 -8.86
CA ILE A 25 21.22 -43.04 -7.81
C ILE A 25 21.72 -43.49 -6.43
N TYR A 26 21.62 -44.78 -6.10
CA TYR A 26 22.12 -45.28 -4.83
C TYR A 26 23.65 -45.17 -4.72
N ALA A 27 24.38 -45.38 -5.81
CA ALA A 27 25.84 -45.27 -5.80
C ALA A 27 26.34 -43.85 -5.44
N LYS A 28 25.53 -42.80 -5.69
CA LYS A 28 25.85 -41.42 -5.29
C LYS A 28 25.53 -41.11 -3.82
N ASP A 29 24.74 -41.93 -3.14
CA ASP A 29 24.46 -41.75 -1.72
C ASP A 29 25.61 -42.38 -0.90
N GLU A 30 26.28 -41.56 -0.07
CA GLU A 30 27.43 -41.96 0.75
C GLU A 30 27.15 -43.20 1.62
N LYS A 31 25.89 -43.49 1.96
CA LYS A 31 25.51 -44.71 2.70
C LYS A 31 25.75 -45.99 1.92
N PHE A 32 25.76 -45.92 0.59
CA PHE A 32 25.85 -47.05 -0.33
C PHE A 32 27.06 -46.98 -1.26
N ALA A 33 27.74 -45.83 -1.32
CA ALA A 33 29.05 -45.71 -1.95
C ALA A 33 29.96 -46.88 -1.51
N ASP A 34 30.52 -47.58 -2.49
CA ASP A 34 31.43 -48.73 -2.33
C ASP A 34 30.83 -50.02 -1.69
N LYS A 35 29.50 -50.16 -1.62
CA LYS A 35 28.84 -51.40 -1.15
C LYS A 35 28.24 -52.19 -2.32
N GLN A 36 28.20 -53.52 -2.21
CA GLN A 36 27.42 -54.36 -3.13
C GLN A 36 25.93 -54.33 -2.76
N PHE A 37 25.10 -53.99 -3.73
CA PHE A 37 23.65 -53.98 -3.62
C PHE A 37 23.03 -54.24 -4.99
N THR A 38 21.76 -54.63 -5.01
CA THR A 38 20.95 -54.77 -6.22
C THR A 38 19.65 -53.97 -6.07
N THR A 39 19.18 -53.43 -7.19
CA THR A 39 17.92 -52.69 -7.28
C THR A 39 16.91 -53.47 -8.10
N LYS A 40 15.64 -53.42 -7.71
CA LYS A 40 14.53 -53.98 -8.47
C LYS A 40 13.33 -53.03 -8.40
N ILE A 41 12.86 -52.56 -9.56
CA ILE A 41 11.64 -51.75 -9.61
C ILE A 41 10.45 -52.68 -9.33
N GLN A 42 9.75 -52.43 -8.21
CA GLN A 42 8.56 -53.18 -7.82
C GLN A 42 7.31 -52.67 -8.55
N SER A 43 7.21 -51.36 -8.77
CA SER A 43 6.07 -50.75 -9.48
C SER A 43 6.44 -49.37 -10.04
N CYS A 44 5.82 -49.00 -11.15
CA CYS A 44 5.87 -47.66 -11.75
C CYS A 44 4.45 -47.20 -12.06
N SER A 45 4.06 -46.03 -11.55
CA SER A 45 2.72 -45.47 -11.72
C SER A 45 2.77 -43.98 -12.07
N SER A 46 1.74 -43.46 -12.73
CA SER A 46 1.66 -42.01 -12.95
C SER A 46 1.38 -41.28 -11.64
N VAL A 47 2.07 -40.17 -11.36
CA VAL A 47 1.81 -39.33 -10.17
C VAL A 47 0.55 -38.47 -10.35
N VAL A 48 0.19 -38.22 -11.60
CA VAL A 48 -0.66 -37.14 -12.09
C VAL A 48 -1.63 -37.71 -13.13
N GLU A 49 -2.86 -37.24 -13.14
CA GLU A 49 -3.85 -37.67 -14.13
C GLU A 49 -3.55 -37.04 -15.50
N ILE A 50 -3.92 -37.73 -16.59
CA ILE A 50 -3.85 -37.15 -17.94
C ILE A 50 -4.70 -35.86 -17.98
N GLY A 51 -4.08 -34.71 -18.25
CA GLY A 51 -4.71 -33.37 -18.24
C GLY A 51 -4.15 -32.40 -17.18
N ASP A 52 -3.44 -32.92 -16.16
CA ASP A 52 -2.72 -32.12 -15.16
C ASP A 52 -1.21 -31.95 -15.50
N ASN A 53 -0.75 -32.60 -16.58
CA ASN A 53 0.64 -32.56 -17.07
C ASN A 53 0.85 -31.51 -18.15
N TYR A 54 1.24 -30.30 -17.74
CA TYR A 54 1.47 -29.20 -18.66
C TYR A 54 2.90 -29.19 -19.24
N THR A 55 3.91 -29.51 -18.43
CA THR A 55 5.34 -29.33 -18.81
C THR A 55 6.19 -30.61 -18.67
N SER A 56 5.74 -31.58 -17.88
CA SER A 56 6.53 -32.78 -17.54
C SER A 56 5.68 -34.02 -17.34
N THR A 57 6.28 -35.19 -17.54
CA THR A 57 5.71 -36.48 -17.12
C THR A 57 6.30 -36.86 -15.77
N MET A 58 5.46 -37.27 -14.82
CA MET A 58 5.90 -37.66 -13.48
C MET A 58 5.53 -39.10 -13.16
N TYR A 59 6.53 -39.88 -12.74
CA TYR A 59 6.39 -41.27 -12.34
C TYR A 59 6.62 -41.42 -10.83
N ARG A 60 5.75 -42.18 -10.15
CA ARG A 60 6.02 -42.74 -8.83
C ARG A 60 6.61 -44.12 -9.02
N VAL A 61 7.83 -44.31 -8.54
CA VAL A 61 8.59 -45.55 -8.71
C VAL A 61 8.95 -46.11 -7.33
N ASN A 62 8.57 -47.36 -7.09
CA ASN A 62 8.93 -48.09 -5.88
C ASN A 62 10.10 -49.02 -6.21
N VAL A 63 11.22 -48.86 -5.53
CA VAL A 63 12.44 -49.62 -5.80
C VAL A 63 12.84 -50.40 -4.57
N GLU A 64 12.89 -51.71 -4.72
CA GLU A 64 13.47 -52.62 -3.75
C GLU A 64 14.99 -52.58 -3.86
N LEU A 65 15.65 -52.29 -2.75
CA LEU A 65 17.09 -52.36 -2.59
C LEU A 65 17.44 -53.56 -1.72
N THR A 66 18.24 -54.48 -2.26
CA THR A 66 18.77 -55.63 -1.53
C THR A 66 20.27 -55.48 -1.32
N ARG A 67 20.73 -55.72 -0.09
CA ARG A 67 22.14 -55.70 0.30
C ARG A 67 22.54 -57.05 0.88
N ASP A 68 23.79 -57.43 0.72
CA ASP A 68 24.30 -58.68 1.29
C ASP A 68 24.14 -58.70 2.82
N GLY A 69 23.38 -59.67 3.31
CA GLY A 69 23.16 -59.88 4.75
C GLY A 69 22.17 -58.93 5.43
N ALA A 70 21.47 -58.06 4.68
CA ALA A 70 20.44 -57.17 5.22
C ALA A 70 19.06 -57.46 4.61
N PRO A 71 17.96 -57.22 5.35
CA PRO A 71 16.62 -57.30 4.78
C PRO A 71 16.44 -56.30 3.63
N ALA A 72 15.68 -56.71 2.62
CA ALA A 72 15.30 -55.83 1.51
C ALA A 72 14.52 -54.62 2.04
N GLN A 73 14.84 -53.44 1.52
CA GLN A 73 14.14 -52.20 1.82
C GLN A 73 13.48 -51.68 0.54
N THR A 74 12.30 -51.07 0.65
CA THR A 74 11.66 -50.39 -0.48
C THR A 74 11.73 -48.89 -0.26
N ASP A 75 12.33 -48.18 -1.22
CA ASP A 75 12.34 -46.73 -1.26
C ASP A 75 11.39 -46.22 -2.35
N ASN A 76 10.73 -45.08 -2.09
CA ASN A 76 9.71 -44.48 -2.95
C ASN A 76 10.23 -43.19 -3.59
N PHE A 77 10.25 -43.15 -4.93
CA PHE A 77 10.78 -42.04 -5.71
C PHE A 77 9.70 -41.38 -6.55
N ILE A 78 9.84 -40.07 -6.75
CA ILE A 78 9.15 -39.31 -7.79
C ILE A 78 10.19 -38.95 -8.86
N VAL A 79 9.96 -39.41 -10.09
CA VAL A 79 10.81 -39.13 -11.25
C VAL A 79 10.06 -38.18 -12.17
N LYS A 80 10.51 -36.93 -12.26
CA LYS A 80 10.00 -35.88 -13.16
C LYS A 80 10.89 -35.82 -14.39
N ALA A 81 10.32 -35.99 -15.58
CA ALA A 81 11.04 -35.93 -16.85
C ALA A 81 10.35 -34.96 -17.81
N MET A 82 11.11 -34.13 -18.52
CA MET A 82 10.54 -33.16 -19.47
C MET A 82 9.83 -33.87 -20.63
N ILE A 83 8.65 -33.37 -21.02
CA ILE A 83 7.98 -33.83 -22.25
C ILE A 83 8.70 -33.21 -23.45
N HIS A 84 9.45 -34.01 -24.22
CA HIS A 84 10.23 -33.55 -25.40
C HIS A 84 9.42 -32.90 -26.53
N MET A 85 8.09 -32.89 -26.46
CA MET A 85 7.20 -32.45 -27.55
C MET A 85 6.90 -30.95 -27.57
N VAL A 86 7.48 -30.14 -26.67
CA VAL A 86 7.29 -28.68 -26.70
C VAL A 86 8.64 -27.97 -26.65
N GLU A 87 9.28 -27.89 -27.81
CA GLU A 87 10.57 -27.22 -28.02
C GLU A 87 10.57 -25.78 -27.49
N ALA A 88 9.42 -25.10 -27.55
CA ALA A 88 9.22 -23.78 -26.96
C ALA A 88 9.62 -23.73 -25.48
N PHE A 89 9.31 -24.73 -24.65
CA PHE A 89 9.60 -24.68 -23.19
C PHE A 89 11.09 -24.81 -22.85
N LYS A 90 11.91 -25.42 -23.71
CA LYS A 90 13.37 -25.45 -23.52
C LYS A 90 13.97 -24.04 -23.53
N GLU A 91 13.39 -23.13 -24.32
CA GLU A 91 13.85 -21.73 -24.40
C GLU A 91 13.58 -20.93 -23.10
N PHE A 92 12.70 -21.42 -22.22
CA PHE A 92 12.35 -20.81 -20.94
C PHE A 92 13.19 -21.36 -19.76
N SER A 93 14.06 -22.35 -19.98
CA SER A 93 14.95 -22.93 -18.96
C SER A 93 14.23 -23.41 -17.67
N ILE A 94 12.98 -23.89 -17.77
CA ILE A 94 12.16 -24.29 -16.60
C ILE A 94 12.81 -25.38 -15.73
N PHE A 95 13.32 -26.45 -16.32
CA PHE A 95 13.98 -27.55 -15.61
C PHE A 95 15.34 -27.14 -15.03
N PRO A 96 16.23 -26.44 -15.77
CA PRO A 96 17.45 -25.90 -15.19
C PRO A 96 17.25 -25.01 -13.96
N ILE A 97 16.18 -24.22 -13.91
CA ILE A 97 15.83 -23.40 -12.74
C ILE A 97 15.47 -24.31 -11.55
N GLU A 98 14.58 -25.28 -11.78
CA GLU A 98 14.14 -26.21 -10.75
C GLU A 98 15.30 -27.07 -10.22
N ILE A 99 16.21 -27.53 -11.09
CA ILE A 99 17.43 -28.25 -10.73
C ILE A 99 18.33 -27.39 -9.83
N GLU A 100 18.60 -26.14 -10.21
CA GLU A 100 19.45 -25.25 -9.40
C GLU A 100 18.82 -24.96 -8.01
N ALA A 101 17.50 -24.83 -7.94
CA ALA A 101 16.79 -24.70 -6.67
C ALA A 101 17.01 -25.94 -5.78
N TYR A 102 16.78 -27.13 -6.32
CA TYR A 102 16.89 -28.39 -5.57
C TYR A 102 18.31 -28.79 -5.21
N GLU A 103 19.30 -28.54 -6.06
CA GLU A 103 20.68 -28.95 -5.82
C GLU A 103 21.47 -27.95 -4.98
N GLN A 104 21.14 -26.65 -5.07
CA GLN A 104 21.93 -25.60 -4.46
C GLN A 104 21.15 -24.84 -3.38
N ALA A 105 20.00 -24.25 -3.74
CA ALA A 105 19.29 -23.35 -2.83
C ALA A 105 18.69 -24.09 -1.63
N LEU A 106 17.87 -25.11 -1.87
CA LEU A 106 17.17 -25.84 -0.80
C LEU A 106 18.15 -26.49 0.20
N PRO A 107 19.16 -27.28 -0.23
CA PRO A 107 20.10 -27.90 0.70
C PRO A 107 20.87 -26.88 1.55
N ALA A 108 21.23 -25.74 0.97
CA ALA A 108 21.90 -24.66 1.69
C ALA A 108 20.95 -24.01 2.71
N PHE A 109 19.70 -23.72 2.33
CA PHE A 109 18.72 -23.10 3.21
C PHE A 109 18.42 -23.98 4.42
N GLU A 110 18.16 -25.27 4.19
CA GLU A 110 17.93 -26.26 5.24
C GLU A 110 19.19 -26.49 6.09
N GLY A 111 20.38 -26.38 5.48
CA GLY A 111 21.66 -26.36 6.18
C GLY A 111 21.75 -25.20 7.19
N TYR A 112 21.40 -23.98 6.80
CA TYR A 112 21.44 -22.82 7.69
C TYR A 112 20.52 -22.95 8.91
N TRP A 113 19.35 -23.57 8.74
CA TRP A 113 18.46 -23.88 9.86
C TRP A 113 19.03 -24.99 10.75
N ARG A 114 19.62 -26.05 10.16
CA ARG A 114 20.28 -27.12 10.94
C ARG A 114 21.47 -26.62 11.74
N ASP A 115 22.25 -25.69 11.19
CA ASP A 115 23.42 -25.09 11.87
C ASP A 115 23.04 -24.41 13.20
N ILE A 116 21.79 -23.95 13.32
CA ILE A 116 21.25 -23.34 14.56
C ILE A 116 20.33 -24.31 15.33
N GLY A 117 20.35 -25.60 15.00
CA GLY A 117 19.61 -26.66 15.69
C GLY A 117 18.11 -26.74 15.35
N GLN A 118 17.67 -26.15 14.23
CA GLN A 118 16.29 -26.27 13.75
C GLN A 118 16.22 -27.16 12.51
N ASP A 119 15.40 -28.21 12.57
CA ASP A 119 15.14 -29.06 11.41
C ASP A 119 13.98 -28.47 10.60
N VAL A 120 14.31 -27.67 9.59
CA VAL A 120 13.34 -27.05 8.67
C VAL A 120 13.55 -27.64 7.30
N VAL A 121 12.52 -28.33 6.79
CA VAL A 121 12.47 -28.86 5.42
C VAL A 121 11.54 -28.00 4.58
N PHE A 122 11.99 -27.62 3.38
CA PHE A 122 11.24 -26.78 2.46
C PHE A 122 10.59 -27.54 1.31
N GLY A 123 11.14 -28.68 0.92
CA GLY A 123 10.67 -29.46 -0.22
C GLY A 123 11.14 -30.91 -0.17
N PRO A 124 10.83 -31.71 -1.19
CA PRO A 124 11.34 -33.08 -1.29
C PRO A 124 12.86 -33.07 -1.48
N LYS A 125 13.52 -34.11 -0.96
CA LYS A 125 14.96 -34.29 -1.16
C LYS A 125 15.22 -34.62 -2.63
N CYS A 126 16.08 -33.84 -3.27
CA CYS A 126 16.63 -34.18 -4.58
C CYS A 126 17.72 -35.24 -4.43
N LEU A 127 17.57 -36.34 -5.15
CA LEU A 127 18.42 -37.52 -5.07
C LEU A 127 19.30 -37.66 -6.31
N HIS A 128 18.81 -37.17 -7.46
CA HIS A 128 19.54 -37.21 -8.71
C HIS A 128 18.95 -36.23 -9.72
N THR A 129 19.79 -35.65 -10.56
CA THR A 129 19.38 -34.89 -11.74
C THR A 129 20.16 -35.35 -12.97
N ILE A 130 19.54 -35.25 -14.14
CA ILE A 130 20.20 -35.45 -15.44
C ILE A 130 19.89 -34.23 -16.29
N SER A 131 20.90 -33.38 -16.50
CA SER A 131 20.77 -32.11 -17.24
C SER A 131 21.03 -32.23 -18.74
N ASP A 132 21.31 -33.43 -19.25
CA ASP A 132 21.49 -33.69 -20.69
C ASP A 132 20.13 -33.67 -21.44
N LEU A 133 20.07 -34.20 -22.67
CA LEU A 133 18.90 -34.16 -23.55
C LEU A 133 17.53 -34.50 -22.92
N LYS A 134 17.53 -35.25 -21.80
CA LYS A 134 16.34 -35.78 -21.11
C LYS A 134 15.76 -34.89 -20.01
N GLU A 135 16.54 -33.97 -19.41
CA GLU A 135 16.15 -33.13 -18.26
C GLU A 135 15.30 -33.88 -17.21
N ILE A 136 15.95 -34.63 -16.32
CA ILE A 136 15.30 -35.48 -15.31
C ILE A 136 15.62 -34.99 -13.90
N ILE A 137 14.61 -35.00 -13.02
CA ILE A 137 14.75 -34.74 -11.59
C ILE A 137 14.18 -35.94 -10.82
N VAL A 138 14.97 -36.51 -9.92
CA VAL A 138 14.55 -37.59 -9.02
C VAL A 138 14.43 -37.06 -7.60
N LEU A 139 13.22 -37.12 -7.05
CA LEU A 139 12.84 -36.59 -5.77
C LEU A 139 12.37 -37.72 -4.83
N SER A 140 12.50 -37.54 -3.52
CA SER A 140 11.86 -38.41 -2.53
C SER A 140 10.33 -38.29 -2.60
N ASP A 141 9.59 -39.40 -2.50
CA ASP A 141 8.13 -39.33 -2.36
C ASP A 141 7.73 -38.82 -0.96
N LEU A 142 6.90 -37.77 -0.94
CA LEU A 142 6.40 -37.13 0.28
C LEU A 142 5.16 -37.83 0.84
N LYS A 143 4.43 -38.61 0.02
CA LYS A 143 3.22 -39.31 0.50
C LYS A 143 3.51 -40.30 1.63
N PRO A 144 4.54 -41.17 1.57
CA PRO A 144 4.89 -42.06 2.68
C PRO A 144 5.27 -41.31 3.96
N GLN A 145 5.66 -40.03 3.86
CA GLN A 145 6.04 -39.18 4.99
C GLN A 145 4.83 -38.49 5.64
N GLY A 146 3.61 -38.74 5.12
CA GLY A 146 2.34 -38.23 5.63
C GLY A 146 1.89 -36.91 5.01
N PHE A 147 2.55 -36.44 3.94
CA PHE A 147 2.15 -35.22 3.24
C PHE A 147 1.08 -35.52 2.18
N VAL A 148 0.07 -34.65 2.09
CA VAL A 148 -1.04 -34.75 1.14
C VAL A 148 -1.40 -33.37 0.56
N MET A 149 -2.02 -33.36 -0.62
CA MET A 149 -2.53 -32.12 -1.23
C MET A 149 -3.76 -31.61 -0.47
N ALA A 150 -3.86 -30.29 -0.31
CA ALA A 150 -5.08 -29.67 0.19
C ALA A 150 -6.22 -29.72 -0.87
N ASN A 151 -7.48 -29.65 -0.41
CA ASN A 151 -8.62 -29.60 -1.31
C ASN A 151 -8.72 -28.25 -2.02
N ARG A 152 -8.32 -28.20 -3.30
CA ARG A 152 -8.33 -26.98 -4.12
C ARG A 152 -9.72 -26.35 -4.32
N PHE A 153 -10.80 -27.13 -4.20
CA PHE A 153 -12.16 -26.60 -4.35
C PHE A 153 -12.68 -25.89 -3.09
N GLU A 154 -12.14 -26.22 -1.92
CA GLU A 154 -12.47 -25.56 -0.65
C GLU A 154 -11.59 -24.34 -0.38
N GLY A 155 -10.35 -24.36 -0.85
CA GLY A 155 -9.34 -23.36 -0.52
C GLY A 155 -8.85 -23.48 0.94
N LEU A 156 -7.73 -22.82 1.22
CA LEU A 156 -7.07 -22.90 2.52
C LEU A 156 -7.79 -22.05 3.58
N ASP A 157 -7.93 -22.62 4.78
CA ASP A 157 -8.38 -21.89 5.96
C ASP A 157 -7.27 -21.06 6.63
N LEU A 158 -7.57 -20.46 7.77
CA LEU A 158 -6.67 -19.56 8.48
C LEU A 158 -5.44 -20.28 9.06
N GLU A 159 -5.60 -21.52 9.55
CA GLU A 159 -4.49 -22.30 10.11
C GLU A 159 -3.53 -22.72 9.01
N HIS A 160 -4.06 -23.20 7.88
CA HIS A 160 -3.27 -23.52 6.69
C HIS A 160 -2.52 -22.30 6.16
N ALA A 161 -3.20 -21.16 6.04
CA ALA A 161 -2.61 -19.93 5.55
C ALA A 161 -1.47 -19.44 6.45
N LYS A 162 -1.67 -19.44 7.78
CA LYS A 162 -0.62 -19.06 8.74
C LYS A 162 0.58 -20.01 8.71
N LEU A 163 0.35 -21.33 8.65
CA LEU A 163 1.42 -22.32 8.58
C LEU A 163 2.28 -22.14 7.32
N LEU A 164 1.62 -21.97 6.17
CA LEU A 164 2.30 -21.75 4.89
C LEU A 164 3.09 -20.44 4.88
N LEU A 165 2.50 -19.33 5.35
CA LEU A 165 3.20 -18.06 5.45
C LEU A 165 4.40 -18.14 6.41
N SER A 166 4.30 -18.91 7.50
CA SER A 166 5.44 -19.17 8.37
C SER A 166 6.56 -19.93 7.66
N LYS A 167 6.23 -20.98 6.90
CA LYS A 167 7.23 -21.73 6.11
C LYS A 167 7.87 -20.85 5.03
N LEU A 168 7.06 -20.05 4.33
CA LEU A 168 7.50 -19.13 3.29
C LEU A 168 8.42 -18.03 3.85
N ALA A 169 8.09 -17.45 4.99
CA ALA A 169 8.95 -16.48 5.67
C ALA A 169 10.32 -17.06 6.04
N LYS A 170 10.36 -18.32 6.51
CA LYS A 170 11.62 -19.03 6.80
C LYS A 170 12.43 -19.31 5.52
N PHE A 171 11.76 -19.66 4.43
CA PHE A 171 12.38 -19.86 3.11
C PHE A 171 13.01 -18.56 2.60
N HIS A 172 12.24 -17.47 2.64
CA HIS A 172 12.69 -16.14 2.27
C HIS A 172 13.85 -15.65 3.14
N ALA A 173 13.81 -15.84 4.46
CA ALA A 173 14.93 -15.48 5.34
C ALA A 173 16.20 -16.25 4.98
N ALA A 174 16.11 -17.57 4.77
CA ALA A 174 17.26 -18.40 4.38
C ALA A 174 17.84 -17.97 3.02
N SER A 175 17.00 -17.52 2.08
CA SER A 175 17.45 -16.99 0.79
C SER A 175 18.27 -15.70 0.93
N VAL A 176 17.96 -14.84 1.90
CA VAL A 176 18.74 -13.64 2.19
C VAL A 176 20.10 -14.03 2.74
N ILE A 177 20.16 -15.00 3.66
CA ILE A 177 21.42 -15.52 4.20
C ILE A 177 22.29 -16.12 3.09
N TYR A 178 21.68 -16.85 2.17
CA TYR A 178 22.39 -17.40 1.02
C TYR A 178 23.06 -16.30 0.20
N LYS A 179 22.32 -15.23 -0.13
CA LYS A 179 22.87 -14.11 -0.90
C LYS A 179 23.94 -13.35 -0.12
N GLU A 180 23.79 -13.18 1.20
CA GLU A 180 24.83 -12.56 2.05
C GLU A 180 26.13 -13.38 2.09
N LYS A 181 26.04 -14.71 2.11
CA LYS A 181 27.21 -15.60 2.15
C LYS A 181 27.89 -15.77 0.80
N ASN A 182 27.10 -15.84 -0.29
CA ASN A 182 27.60 -16.20 -1.62
C ASN A 182 27.64 -15.01 -2.61
N GLY A 183 27.09 -13.86 -2.25
CA GLY A 183 26.95 -12.66 -3.09
C GLY A 183 25.79 -12.75 -4.09
N LYS A 184 25.64 -13.88 -4.79
CA LYS A 184 24.57 -14.12 -5.76
C LYS A 184 24.13 -15.57 -5.79
N PHE A 185 22.95 -15.82 -6.35
CA PHE A 185 22.54 -17.15 -6.75
C PHE A 185 23.28 -17.60 -8.01
N GLY A 186 23.16 -18.88 -8.35
CA GLY A 186 23.60 -19.38 -9.64
C GLY A 186 22.85 -18.68 -10.80
N PRO A 187 23.33 -18.86 -12.04
CA PRO A 187 22.80 -18.13 -13.19
C PRO A 187 21.33 -18.45 -13.49
N LYS A 188 20.80 -19.59 -13.05
CA LYS A 188 19.39 -19.94 -13.31
C LYS A 188 18.44 -19.28 -12.32
N LEU A 189 18.84 -19.11 -11.05
CA LEU A 189 18.03 -18.42 -10.04
C LEU A 189 18.27 -16.90 -10.01
N ASN A 190 19.45 -16.44 -10.41
CA ASN A 190 19.78 -15.01 -10.56
C ASN A 190 19.41 -14.49 -11.95
N ARG A 191 18.14 -14.64 -12.33
CA ARG A 191 17.63 -14.33 -13.67
C ARG A 191 16.51 -13.29 -13.67
N GLN A 192 16.21 -12.77 -14.86
CA GLN A 192 14.95 -12.11 -15.15
C GLN A 192 13.86 -13.17 -15.37
N VAL A 193 12.71 -13.04 -14.71
CA VAL A 193 11.60 -14.00 -14.82
C VAL A 193 10.94 -13.90 -16.17
N PHE A 194 10.61 -12.65 -16.53
CA PHE A 194 9.98 -12.28 -17.78
C PHE A 194 11.08 -11.75 -18.69
N GLU A 195 11.23 -12.38 -19.86
CA GLU A 195 12.16 -11.94 -20.89
C GLU A 195 11.37 -11.50 -22.13
N PRO A 196 11.80 -10.48 -22.90
CA PRO A 196 11.08 -9.98 -24.07
C PRO A 196 10.57 -11.05 -25.03
N LYS A 197 11.35 -12.11 -25.29
CA LYS A 197 10.98 -13.25 -26.14
C LYS A 197 9.71 -13.99 -25.68
N MET A 198 9.39 -13.91 -24.39
CA MET A 198 8.21 -14.57 -23.79
C MET A 198 6.91 -13.80 -24.07
N LYS A 199 7.01 -12.56 -24.55
CA LYS A 199 5.86 -11.68 -24.75
C LYS A 199 4.80 -12.31 -25.65
N LYS A 200 5.21 -12.90 -26.78
CA LYS A 200 4.29 -13.52 -27.75
C LYS A 200 3.47 -14.66 -27.12
N VAL A 201 4.12 -15.53 -26.34
CA VAL A 201 3.44 -16.64 -25.65
C VAL A 201 2.48 -16.10 -24.58
N PHE A 202 2.91 -15.07 -23.84
CA PHE A 202 2.08 -14.43 -22.83
C PHE A 202 0.87 -13.71 -23.45
N GLU A 203 1.05 -13.04 -24.59
CA GLU A 203 -0.04 -12.36 -25.30
C GLU A 203 -1.02 -13.33 -25.99
N GLY A 204 -0.56 -14.50 -26.42
CA GLY A 204 -1.46 -15.57 -26.86
C GLY A 204 -2.38 -16.01 -25.71
N PHE A 205 -1.83 -16.19 -24.51
CA PHE A 205 -2.60 -16.50 -23.32
C PHE A 205 -3.63 -15.40 -23.00
N THR A 206 -3.24 -14.13 -23.02
CA THR A 206 -4.18 -13.04 -22.71
C THR A 206 -5.25 -12.90 -23.78
N SER A 207 -4.89 -13.01 -25.06
CA SER A 207 -5.81 -12.85 -26.20
C SER A 207 -6.89 -13.93 -26.24
N GLY A 208 -6.57 -15.18 -25.92
CA GLY A 208 -7.56 -16.26 -25.85
C GLY A 208 -8.46 -16.20 -24.61
N ASN A 209 -7.89 -15.86 -23.44
CA ASN A 209 -8.57 -15.97 -22.15
C ASN A 209 -9.42 -14.75 -21.78
N PHE A 210 -8.91 -13.53 -22.01
CA PHE A 210 -9.59 -12.31 -21.60
C PHE A 210 -10.98 -12.13 -22.22
N PRO A 211 -11.22 -12.40 -23.52
CA PRO A 211 -12.55 -12.25 -24.10
C PRO A 211 -13.62 -13.07 -23.37
N VAL A 212 -13.28 -14.30 -22.96
CA VAL A 212 -14.21 -15.17 -22.22
C VAL A 212 -14.36 -14.70 -20.77
N PHE A 213 -13.26 -14.29 -20.12
CA PHE A 213 -13.29 -13.73 -18.77
C PHE A 213 -14.19 -12.49 -18.68
N LEU A 214 -14.07 -11.56 -19.63
CA LEU A 214 -14.87 -10.34 -19.70
C LEU A 214 -16.34 -10.65 -19.96
N LYS A 215 -16.63 -11.60 -20.86
CA LYS A 215 -17.98 -12.11 -21.07
C LYS A 215 -18.58 -12.67 -19.79
N PHE A 216 -17.80 -13.42 -19.02
CA PHE A 216 -18.20 -13.93 -17.71
C PHE A 216 -18.51 -12.79 -16.73
N LEU A 217 -17.62 -11.80 -16.59
CA LEU A 217 -17.86 -10.64 -15.72
C LEU A 217 -19.15 -9.91 -16.10
N ASN A 218 -19.36 -9.66 -17.40
CA ASN A 218 -20.55 -8.96 -17.90
C ASN A 218 -21.85 -9.76 -17.69
N SER A 219 -21.76 -11.09 -17.61
CA SER A 219 -22.92 -11.96 -17.38
C SER A 219 -23.38 -12.02 -15.92
N SER A 220 -22.51 -11.66 -14.97
CA SER A 220 -22.82 -11.68 -13.53
C SER A 220 -23.29 -10.31 -13.05
N GLU A 221 -24.45 -10.26 -12.39
CA GLU A 221 -24.98 -9.01 -11.82
C GLU A 221 -24.06 -8.40 -10.76
N HIS A 222 -23.27 -9.23 -10.06
CA HIS A 222 -22.34 -8.81 -9.04
C HIS A 222 -21.00 -8.32 -9.59
N LEU A 223 -20.57 -8.86 -10.74
CA LEU A 223 -19.23 -8.64 -11.28
C LEU A 223 -19.17 -7.68 -12.47
N LYS A 224 -20.30 -7.42 -13.15
CA LYS A 224 -20.34 -6.58 -14.37
C LYS A 224 -19.73 -5.19 -14.20
N GLN A 225 -19.80 -4.62 -12.99
CA GLN A 225 -19.20 -3.31 -12.67
C GLN A 225 -17.66 -3.29 -12.80
N TYR A 226 -17.01 -4.45 -12.77
CA TYR A 226 -15.56 -4.59 -12.90
C TYR A 226 -15.10 -4.86 -14.34
N HIS A 227 -16.02 -5.00 -15.29
CA HIS A 227 -15.72 -5.28 -16.69
C HIS A 227 -14.71 -4.27 -17.27
N ASP A 228 -15.00 -2.98 -17.15
CA ASP A 228 -14.16 -1.93 -17.76
C ASP A 228 -12.79 -1.77 -17.08
N ILE A 229 -12.69 -2.16 -15.82
CA ILE A 229 -11.40 -2.21 -15.10
C ILE A 229 -10.60 -3.43 -15.57
N ALA A 230 -11.25 -4.59 -15.68
CA ALA A 230 -10.63 -5.82 -16.15
C ALA A 230 -10.19 -5.75 -17.62
N GLU A 231 -10.94 -5.05 -18.47
CA GLU A 231 -10.55 -4.81 -19.87
C GLU A 231 -9.19 -4.10 -19.95
N LYS A 232 -8.91 -3.16 -19.03
CA LYS A 232 -7.61 -2.49 -18.97
C LYS A 232 -6.47 -3.44 -18.60
N TRP A 233 -6.74 -4.49 -17.83
CA TRP A 233 -5.70 -5.43 -17.40
C TRP A 233 -5.06 -6.17 -18.56
N ARG A 234 -5.78 -6.44 -19.65
CA ARG A 234 -5.21 -7.18 -20.80
C ARG A 234 -4.16 -6.37 -21.56
N HIS A 235 -4.25 -5.05 -21.54
CA HIS A 235 -3.33 -4.16 -22.24
C HIS A 235 -2.02 -4.02 -21.47
N ASN A 236 -0.88 -4.36 -22.08
CA ASN A 236 0.44 -4.24 -21.48
C ASN A 236 0.61 -4.99 -20.13
N MET A 237 -0.10 -6.12 -19.95
CA MET A 237 0.03 -6.93 -18.75
C MET A 237 1.45 -7.46 -18.58
N PHE A 238 2.05 -7.90 -19.68
CA PHE A 238 3.40 -8.45 -19.71
C PHE A 238 4.42 -7.43 -19.21
N GLU A 239 4.38 -6.18 -19.71
CA GLU A 239 5.26 -5.10 -19.32
C GLU A 239 5.11 -4.73 -17.84
N ARG A 240 3.88 -4.73 -17.32
CA ARG A 240 3.66 -4.52 -15.89
C ARG A 240 4.29 -5.61 -15.04
N LEU A 241 4.10 -6.88 -15.41
CA LEU A 241 4.70 -8.02 -14.72
C LEU A 241 6.22 -7.98 -14.82
N LEU A 242 6.77 -7.70 -16.01
CA LEU A 242 8.20 -7.50 -16.26
C LEU A 242 8.78 -6.47 -15.29
N ARG A 243 8.13 -5.30 -15.19
CA ARG A 243 8.59 -4.18 -14.36
C ARG A 243 8.64 -4.50 -12.87
N VAL A 244 7.63 -5.21 -12.34
CA VAL A 244 7.56 -5.48 -10.89
C VAL A 244 8.36 -6.72 -10.47
N SER A 245 8.72 -7.60 -11.40
CA SER A 245 9.38 -8.88 -11.11
C SER A 245 10.88 -8.83 -11.36
N ASN A 246 11.32 -8.10 -12.38
CA ASN A 246 12.74 -7.99 -12.72
C ASN A 246 13.39 -6.84 -11.95
N VAL A 247 13.70 -7.09 -10.68
CA VAL A 247 14.46 -6.16 -9.84
C VAL A 247 15.95 -6.19 -10.17
N THR A 248 16.60 -5.04 -10.11
CA THR A 248 18.06 -4.93 -10.24
C THR A 248 18.75 -5.21 -8.91
N ASP A 249 20.03 -5.56 -8.93
CA ASP A 249 20.80 -5.85 -7.71
C ASP A 249 20.99 -4.63 -6.80
N ASP A 250 20.89 -3.41 -7.35
CA ASP A 250 20.98 -2.13 -6.64
C ASP A 250 19.62 -1.59 -6.14
N THR A 251 18.53 -2.37 -6.29
CA THR A 251 17.22 -1.95 -5.79
C THR A 251 17.27 -1.66 -4.28
N PRO A 252 16.65 -0.55 -3.81
CA PRO A 252 16.49 -0.29 -2.38
C PRO A 252 15.49 -1.25 -1.71
N ASP A 253 14.74 -2.03 -2.51
CA ASP A 253 13.72 -2.93 -2.01
C ASP A 253 14.33 -4.12 -1.23
N PHE A 254 13.57 -4.55 -0.23
CA PHE A 254 13.84 -5.84 0.38
C PHE A 254 13.42 -6.97 -0.57
N CYS A 255 14.40 -7.60 -1.19
CA CYS A 255 14.21 -8.78 -2.05
C CYS A 255 14.63 -10.09 -1.38
N VAL A 256 14.06 -11.19 -1.90
CA VAL A 256 14.19 -12.58 -1.47
C VAL A 256 14.23 -13.49 -2.71
N LEU A 257 14.62 -14.76 -2.56
CA LEU A 257 14.33 -15.75 -3.59
C LEU A 257 12.85 -16.15 -3.45
N ASN A 258 12.01 -15.74 -4.40
CA ASN A 258 10.62 -16.14 -4.48
C ASN A 258 10.50 -17.56 -5.08
N HIS A 259 9.48 -18.30 -4.68
CA HIS A 259 9.01 -19.49 -5.40
C HIS A 259 8.31 -19.12 -6.72
N SER A 260 7.54 -18.02 -6.70
CA SER A 260 6.88 -17.38 -7.84
C SER A 260 5.73 -18.14 -8.51
N ASP A 261 5.31 -19.24 -7.88
CA ASP A 261 4.16 -20.04 -8.32
C ASP A 261 3.46 -20.65 -7.09
N MET A 262 3.08 -19.78 -6.16
CA MET A 262 2.54 -20.15 -4.85
C MET A 262 1.03 -20.45 -4.90
N TRP A 263 0.59 -21.33 -5.79
CA TRP A 263 -0.79 -21.84 -5.81
C TRP A 263 -0.93 -23.15 -5.03
N ILE A 264 -2.16 -23.48 -4.63
CA ILE A 264 -2.51 -24.62 -3.76
C ILE A 264 -2.00 -25.97 -4.28
N ASN A 265 -1.77 -26.12 -5.58
CA ASN A 265 -1.26 -27.34 -6.18
C ASN A 265 0.25 -27.55 -6.01
N ASN A 266 0.98 -26.52 -5.56
CA ASN A 266 2.42 -26.57 -5.31
C ASN A 266 2.77 -26.72 -3.81
N HIS A 267 1.78 -27.09 -2.99
CA HIS A 267 1.94 -27.23 -1.54
C HIS A 267 1.37 -28.55 -1.04
N MET A 268 2.16 -29.29 -0.27
CA MET A 268 1.69 -30.49 0.42
C MET A 268 1.70 -30.26 1.93
N PHE A 269 0.61 -30.64 2.60
CA PHE A 269 0.41 -30.46 4.04
C PHE A 269 0.48 -31.79 4.77
N LYS A 270 1.01 -31.76 5.99
CA LYS A 270 0.96 -32.86 6.95
C LYS A 270 0.03 -32.50 8.09
N TYR A 271 -0.72 -33.48 8.58
CA TYR A 271 -1.77 -33.28 9.58
C TYR A 271 -1.49 -34.08 10.85
N ASP A 272 -1.93 -33.55 12.00
CA ASP A 272 -2.00 -34.31 13.25
C ASP A 272 -3.25 -35.21 13.31
N GLU A 273 -3.38 -35.96 14.41
CA GLU A 273 -4.52 -36.85 14.66
C GLU A 273 -5.88 -36.13 14.73
N ASN A 274 -5.89 -34.80 14.93
CA ASN A 274 -7.09 -33.96 14.95
C ASN A 274 -7.35 -33.29 13.60
N ASN A 275 -6.66 -33.71 12.54
CA ASN A 275 -6.75 -33.15 11.20
C ASN A 275 -6.37 -31.65 11.14
N ARG A 276 -5.48 -31.19 12.02
CA ARG A 276 -4.91 -29.83 11.95
C ARG A 276 -3.60 -29.85 11.16
N PRO A 277 -3.35 -28.87 10.29
CA PRO A 277 -2.10 -28.80 9.55
C PRO A 277 -0.94 -28.50 10.51
N VAL A 278 0.09 -29.35 10.51
CA VAL A 278 1.27 -29.23 11.39
C VAL A 278 2.56 -28.98 10.64
N ASP A 279 2.62 -29.32 9.35
CA ASP A 279 3.74 -28.97 8.48
C ASP A 279 3.28 -28.79 7.04
N VAL A 280 4.10 -28.08 6.26
CA VAL A 280 3.88 -27.82 4.84
C VAL A 280 5.21 -27.78 4.11
N VAL A 281 5.24 -28.34 2.91
CA VAL A 281 6.38 -28.33 2.01
C VAL A 281 5.97 -27.81 0.63
N PHE A 282 6.91 -27.17 -0.05
CA PHE A 282 6.75 -26.62 -1.38
C PHE A 282 7.31 -27.61 -2.42
N ILE A 283 6.68 -27.62 -3.59
CA ILE A 283 7.09 -28.41 -4.76
C ILE A 283 7.03 -27.51 -5.99
N ASP A 284 7.74 -27.90 -7.05
CA ASP A 284 7.72 -27.23 -8.36
C ASP A 284 8.31 -25.81 -8.38
N PHE A 285 9.62 -25.72 -8.14
CA PHE A 285 10.39 -24.47 -8.05
C PHE A 285 10.73 -23.84 -9.42
N GLN A 286 10.06 -24.24 -10.51
CA GLN A 286 10.39 -23.89 -11.90
C GLN A 286 10.32 -22.39 -12.23
N MET A 287 9.64 -21.59 -11.42
CA MET A 287 9.49 -20.13 -11.59
C MET A 287 10.37 -19.31 -10.64
N SER A 288 11.21 -19.95 -9.84
CA SER A 288 11.96 -19.28 -8.77
C SER A 288 12.88 -18.19 -9.30
N HIS A 289 12.90 -17.04 -8.63
CA HIS A 289 13.77 -15.91 -8.96
C HIS A 289 13.99 -14.99 -7.77
N TRP A 290 15.03 -14.17 -7.85
CA TRP A 290 15.28 -13.10 -6.89
C TRP A 290 14.36 -11.89 -7.15
N GLY A 291 13.50 -11.56 -6.20
CA GLY A 291 12.49 -10.51 -6.38
C GLY A 291 11.86 -10.01 -5.08
N ARG A 292 10.82 -9.18 -5.20
CA ARG A 292 10.06 -8.66 -4.06
C ARG A 292 9.21 -9.79 -3.43
N PRO A 293 9.19 -9.96 -2.10
CA PRO A 293 8.36 -10.98 -1.43
C PRO A 293 6.85 -10.81 -1.66
N ALA A 294 6.42 -9.59 -2.03
CA ALA A 294 5.03 -9.29 -2.37
C ALA A 294 4.48 -10.13 -3.53
N VAL A 295 5.35 -10.66 -4.40
CA VAL A 295 4.98 -11.57 -5.50
C VAL A 295 4.36 -12.85 -4.96
N ASP A 296 5.10 -13.58 -4.13
CA ASP A 296 4.62 -14.84 -3.54
C ASP A 296 3.41 -14.64 -2.63
N LEU A 297 3.40 -13.55 -1.85
CA LEU A 297 2.30 -13.23 -0.94
C LEU A 297 0.98 -13.02 -1.69
N GLN A 298 0.97 -12.20 -2.74
CA GLN A 298 -0.25 -11.93 -3.50
C GLN A 298 -0.71 -13.15 -4.30
N TYR A 299 0.24 -13.83 -4.94
CA TYR A 299 -0.05 -15.04 -5.69
C TYR A 299 -0.73 -16.07 -4.79
N PHE A 300 -0.17 -16.31 -3.60
CA PHE A 300 -0.72 -17.22 -2.61
C PHE A 300 -2.11 -16.81 -2.10
N LEU A 301 -2.22 -15.60 -1.57
CA LEU A 301 -3.44 -15.14 -0.92
C LEU A 301 -4.62 -15.11 -1.89
N PHE A 302 -4.42 -14.63 -3.12
CA PHE A 302 -5.51 -14.50 -4.08
C PHE A 302 -5.84 -15.80 -4.80
N SER A 303 -4.87 -16.69 -5.06
CA SER A 303 -5.15 -17.97 -5.74
C SER A 303 -5.70 -19.05 -4.80
N SER A 304 -5.20 -19.14 -3.57
CA SER A 304 -5.27 -20.39 -2.78
C SER A 304 -6.06 -20.31 -1.48
N VAL A 305 -6.09 -19.12 -0.85
CA VAL A 305 -6.82 -18.92 0.42
C VAL A 305 -8.30 -18.70 0.15
N ARG A 306 -9.15 -19.13 1.10
CA ARG A 306 -10.59 -18.85 1.06
C ARG A 306 -10.84 -17.33 1.02
N PRO A 307 -11.71 -16.84 0.13
CA PRO A 307 -11.91 -15.40 -0.06
C PRO A 307 -12.42 -14.71 1.21
N GLU A 308 -13.22 -15.38 2.04
CA GLU A 308 -13.71 -14.84 3.31
C GLU A 308 -12.57 -14.53 4.28
N ILE A 309 -11.56 -15.41 4.33
CA ILE A 309 -10.38 -15.23 5.17
C ILE A 309 -9.50 -14.13 4.61
N VAL A 310 -9.29 -14.08 3.30
CA VAL A 310 -8.53 -12.98 2.68
C VAL A 310 -9.17 -11.64 3.03
N VAL A 311 -10.49 -11.49 2.86
CA VAL A 311 -11.19 -10.23 3.13
C VAL A 311 -11.15 -9.85 4.62
N ALA A 312 -11.22 -10.83 5.53
CA ALA A 312 -11.23 -10.58 6.97
C ALA A 312 -9.83 -10.39 7.58
N GLU A 313 -8.83 -11.12 7.09
CA GLU A 313 -7.53 -11.32 7.75
C GLU A 313 -6.33 -10.85 6.92
N PHE A 314 -6.52 -10.20 5.76
CA PHE A 314 -5.42 -9.81 4.86
C PHE A 314 -4.25 -9.16 5.61
N ASP A 315 -4.52 -8.07 6.33
CA ASP A 315 -3.49 -7.31 7.03
C ASP A 315 -2.84 -8.12 8.16
N THR A 316 -3.62 -8.95 8.87
CA THR A 316 -3.13 -9.87 9.91
C THR A 316 -2.22 -10.95 9.32
N LEU A 317 -2.54 -11.49 8.15
CA LEU A 317 -1.74 -12.49 7.46
C LEU A 317 -0.40 -11.91 6.98
N ILE A 318 -0.41 -10.67 6.45
CA ILE A 318 0.83 -9.97 6.08
C ILE A 318 1.69 -9.69 7.31
N ALA A 319 1.08 -9.23 8.42
CA ALA A 319 1.79 -9.01 9.69
C ALA A 319 2.37 -10.31 10.27
N HIS A 320 1.64 -11.43 10.16
CA HIS A 320 2.11 -12.75 10.58
C HIS A 320 3.34 -13.19 9.77
N TYR A 321 3.27 -13.11 8.44
CA TYR A 321 4.42 -13.38 7.58
C TYR A 321 5.62 -12.49 7.94
N HIS A 322 5.40 -11.18 8.09
CA HIS A 322 6.45 -10.22 8.40
C HIS A 322 7.14 -10.51 9.73
N SER A 323 6.37 -10.78 10.79
CA SER A 323 6.92 -11.13 12.11
C SER A 323 7.82 -12.36 12.02
N VAL A 324 7.37 -13.42 11.34
CA VAL A 324 8.17 -14.65 11.18
C VAL A 324 9.42 -14.38 10.34
N LEU A 325 9.33 -13.54 9.31
CA LEU A 325 10.48 -13.16 8.47
C LEU A 325 11.53 -12.42 9.30
N VAL A 326 11.13 -11.40 10.07
CA VAL A 326 12.01 -10.61 10.94
C VAL A 326 12.72 -11.51 11.96
N ASP A 327 11.95 -12.36 12.65
CA ASP A 327 12.51 -13.29 13.63
C ASP A 327 13.47 -14.29 12.98
N SER A 328 13.13 -14.80 11.80
CA SER A 328 13.96 -15.74 11.05
C SER A 328 15.27 -15.11 10.59
N LEU A 329 15.24 -13.88 10.06
CA LEU A 329 16.45 -13.13 9.68
C LEU A 329 17.36 -12.89 10.89
N LYS A 330 16.77 -12.53 12.03
CA LYS A 330 17.51 -12.31 13.28
C LYS A 330 18.17 -13.59 13.79
N VAL A 331 17.43 -14.69 13.87
CA VAL A 331 17.93 -15.97 14.41
C VAL A 331 18.97 -16.60 13.48
N LEU A 332 18.85 -16.42 12.16
CA LEU A 332 19.88 -16.86 11.20
C LEU A 332 21.10 -15.92 11.12
N GLY A 333 21.08 -14.78 11.81
CA GLY A 333 22.21 -13.84 11.88
C GLY A 333 22.40 -12.97 10.63
N SER A 334 21.31 -12.61 9.94
CA SER A 334 21.35 -11.72 8.77
C SER A 334 21.92 -10.34 9.15
N LYS A 335 22.72 -9.76 8.24
CA LYS A 335 23.22 -8.38 8.35
C LYS A 335 22.28 -7.37 7.72
N LYS A 336 21.34 -7.82 6.88
CA LYS A 336 20.36 -6.98 6.21
C LYS A 336 19.31 -6.50 7.21
N THR A 337 19.00 -5.21 7.19
CA THR A 337 17.86 -4.67 7.91
C THR A 337 16.57 -5.29 7.35
N PRO A 338 15.73 -5.94 8.17
CA PRO A 338 14.43 -6.44 7.72
C PRO A 338 13.56 -5.31 7.14
N PRO A 339 12.63 -5.61 6.23
CA PRO A 339 11.72 -4.59 5.72
C PRO A 339 10.81 -4.11 6.86
N LEU A 340 10.38 -2.85 6.82
CA LEU A 340 9.27 -2.40 7.67
C LEU A 340 7.97 -3.04 7.18
N LEU A 341 7.04 -3.36 8.07
CA LEU A 341 5.76 -3.97 7.69
C LEU A 341 4.95 -3.04 6.76
N ARG A 342 5.04 -1.72 6.99
CA ARG A 342 4.46 -0.71 6.11
C ARG A 342 5.01 -0.79 4.68
N ASP A 343 6.31 -0.98 4.55
CA ASP A 343 6.96 -1.02 3.24
C ASP A 343 6.60 -2.31 2.50
N LEU A 344 6.35 -3.41 3.22
CA LEU A 344 5.79 -4.63 2.64
C LEU A 344 4.35 -4.42 2.12
N HIS A 345 3.50 -3.69 2.85
CA HIS A 345 2.17 -3.30 2.36
C HIS A 345 2.25 -2.43 1.10
N ILE A 346 3.21 -1.51 1.04
CA ILE A 346 3.45 -0.70 -0.16
C ILE A 346 3.90 -1.58 -1.33
N GLN A 347 4.83 -2.52 -1.12
CA GLN A 347 5.23 -3.45 -2.17
C GLN A 347 4.06 -4.30 -2.70
N ILE A 348 3.13 -4.72 -1.84
CA ILE A 348 1.90 -5.42 -2.27
C ILE A 348 1.08 -4.54 -3.21
N LEU A 349 0.88 -3.27 -2.88
CA LEU A 349 0.18 -2.33 -3.75
C LEU A 349 0.93 -2.14 -5.08
N GLU A 350 2.24 -1.93 -5.04
CA GLU A 350 3.04 -1.75 -6.26
C GLU A 350 3.07 -2.99 -7.17
N CYS A 351 2.95 -4.19 -6.60
CA CYS A 351 2.89 -5.46 -7.31
C CYS A 351 1.46 -5.89 -7.69
N CYS A 352 0.46 -4.99 -7.66
CA CYS A 352 -0.96 -5.31 -7.84
C CYS A 352 -1.31 -6.08 -9.13
N CYS A 353 -0.49 -6.00 -10.18
CA CYS A 353 -0.70 -6.74 -11.43
C CYS A 353 -0.63 -8.26 -11.26
N TYR A 354 0.01 -8.76 -10.20
CA TYR A 354 -0.07 -10.18 -9.84
C TYR A 354 -1.47 -10.57 -9.36
N GLY A 355 -2.17 -9.66 -8.66
CA GLY A 355 -3.57 -9.85 -8.28
C GLY A 355 -4.48 -9.96 -9.50
N SER A 356 -4.36 -9.04 -10.47
CA SER A 356 -5.16 -9.11 -11.70
C SER A 356 -4.88 -10.37 -12.51
N MET A 357 -3.62 -10.79 -12.64
CA MET A 357 -3.25 -12.08 -13.24
C MET A 357 -3.89 -13.28 -12.51
N CYS A 358 -3.93 -13.24 -11.18
CA CYS A 358 -4.61 -14.27 -10.39
C CYS A 358 -6.11 -14.31 -10.65
N PHE A 359 -6.77 -13.15 -10.70
CA PHE A 359 -8.22 -13.06 -10.90
C PHE A 359 -8.65 -13.44 -12.32
N SER A 360 -7.87 -13.04 -13.33
CA SER A 360 -8.21 -13.28 -14.73
C SER A 360 -7.76 -14.65 -15.24
N GLY A 361 -6.88 -15.38 -14.54
CA GLY A 361 -6.32 -16.64 -15.03
C GLY A 361 -6.13 -17.69 -13.94
N ILE A 362 -5.09 -17.54 -13.12
CA ILE A 362 -4.58 -18.59 -12.22
C ILE A 362 -5.68 -19.16 -11.30
N THR A 363 -6.52 -18.31 -10.72
CA THR A 363 -7.60 -18.75 -9.84
C THR A 363 -8.59 -19.64 -10.57
N ALA A 364 -8.96 -19.28 -11.81
CA ALA A 364 -9.91 -20.04 -12.62
C ALA A 364 -9.34 -21.42 -12.98
N VAL A 365 -8.04 -21.49 -13.30
CA VAL A 365 -7.34 -22.76 -13.54
C VAL A 365 -7.31 -23.62 -12.28
N SER A 366 -6.97 -23.02 -11.13
CA SER A 366 -6.78 -23.75 -9.86
C SER A 366 -8.05 -24.46 -9.35
N ILE A 367 -9.23 -23.94 -9.67
CA ILE A 367 -10.53 -24.46 -9.19
C ILE A 367 -11.39 -25.09 -10.29
N MET A 368 -10.83 -25.24 -11.50
CA MET A 368 -11.52 -25.87 -12.62
C MET A 368 -11.83 -27.34 -12.31
N ASP A 369 -13.04 -27.76 -12.66
CA ASP A 369 -13.37 -29.19 -12.70
C ASP A 369 -12.59 -29.89 -13.81
N LYS A 370 -12.42 -31.20 -13.69
CA LYS A 370 -11.76 -32.01 -14.72
C LYS A 370 -12.43 -31.79 -16.08
N ASN A 371 -11.61 -31.61 -17.11
CA ASN A 371 -12.08 -31.30 -18.45
C ASN A 371 -11.23 -32.05 -19.49
N GLU A 372 -11.88 -32.84 -20.34
CA GLU A 372 -11.23 -33.59 -21.43
C GLU A 372 -10.51 -32.70 -22.45
N ASN A 373 -10.88 -31.42 -22.52
CA ASN A 373 -10.23 -30.43 -23.40
C ASN A 373 -9.14 -29.63 -22.70
N ALA A 374 -8.85 -29.88 -21.41
CA ALA A 374 -7.78 -29.22 -20.68
C ALA A 374 -6.41 -29.68 -21.22
N SER A 375 -5.91 -28.95 -22.22
CA SER A 375 -4.58 -29.11 -22.77
C SER A 375 -3.91 -27.75 -22.90
N LEU A 376 -2.58 -27.75 -22.89
CA LEU A 376 -1.80 -26.53 -23.04
C LEU A 376 -2.12 -25.84 -24.38
N GLU A 377 -2.21 -26.61 -25.47
CA GLU A 377 -2.59 -26.09 -26.78
C GLU A 377 -3.96 -25.37 -26.76
N ASN A 378 -4.99 -25.95 -26.13
CA ASN A 378 -6.31 -25.34 -26.01
C ASN A 378 -6.33 -24.14 -25.05
N PHE A 379 -5.39 -24.05 -24.11
CA PHE A 379 -5.20 -22.89 -23.24
C PHE A 379 -4.62 -21.68 -23.98
N PHE A 380 -3.68 -21.90 -24.91
CA PHE A 380 -2.93 -20.84 -25.59
C PHE A 380 -3.49 -20.47 -26.97
N ASN A 381 -4.24 -21.35 -27.63
CA ASN A 381 -4.76 -21.11 -28.97
C ASN A 381 -6.26 -20.83 -29.02
N GLU A 382 -6.67 -20.11 -30.06
CA GLU A 382 -8.07 -19.93 -30.45
C GLU A 382 -8.60 -21.19 -31.15
N GLY A 383 -9.87 -21.53 -30.89
CA GLY A 383 -10.53 -22.69 -31.50
C GLY A 383 -11.65 -23.27 -30.63
N ASP A 384 -12.58 -23.99 -31.25
CA ASP A 384 -13.81 -24.47 -30.61
C ASP A 384 -13.59 -25.27 -29.32
N ALA A 385 -12.54 -26.10 -29.27
CA ALA A 385 -12.20 -26.89 -28.10
C ALA A 385 -11.68 -26.01 -26.95
N GLY A 386 -10.78 -25.08 -27.24
CA GLY A 386 -10.28 -24.06 -26.31
C GLY A 386 -11.38 -23.15 -25.80
N ASP A 387 -12.31 -22.72 -26.66
CA ASP A 387 -13.45 -21.88 -26.27
C ASP A 387 -14.40 -22.62 -25.32
N LYS A 388 -14.76 -23.87 -25.64
CA LYS A 388 -15.58 -24.71 -24.74
C LYS A 388 -14.92 -24.90 -23.38
N MET A 389 -13.60 -25.07 -23.37
CA MET A 389 -12.82 -25.22 -22.17
C MET A 389 -12.79 -23.94 -21.33
N ARG A 390 -12.47 -22.79 -21.94
CA ARG A 390 -12.49 -21.46 -21.29
C ARG A 390 -13.88 -21.11 -20.77
N MET A 391 -14.94 -21.45 -21.50
CA MET A 391 -16.32 -21.27 -21.02
C MET A 391 -16.58 -22.08 -19.74
N LYS A 392 -16.18 -23.35 -19.67
CA LYS A 392 -16.29 -24.15 -18.44
C LYS A 392 -15.41 -23.63 -17.29
N MET A 393 -14.22 -23.11 -17.63
CA MET A 393 -13.29 -22.54 -16.67
C MET A 393 -13.85 -21.28 -15.99
N TYR A 394 -14.31 -20.31 -16.79
CA TYR A 394 -14.76 -19.02 -16.26
C TYR A 394 -16.18 -19.05 -15.72
N PHE A 395 -17.10 -19.77 -16.37
CA PHE A 395 -18.48 -19.92 -15.90
C PHE A 395 -18.58 -21.01 -14.81
N ASN A 396 -17.68 -20.92 -13.83
CA ASN A 396 -17.61 -21.79 -12.68
C ASN A 396 -18.17 -21.04 -11.45
N PRO A 397 -19.21 -21.57 -10.77
CA PRO A 397 -19.79 -20.92 -9.60
C PRO A 397 -18.79 -20.64 -8.46
N ARG A 398 -17.74 -21.47 -8.32
CA ARG A 398 -16.68 -21.25 -7.31
C ARG A 398 -15.85 -20.01 -7.65
N LEU A 399 -15.58 -19.77 -8.93
CA LEU A 399 -14.87 -18.57 -9.39
C LEU A 399 -15.71 -17.32 -9.15
N GLU A 400 -17.00 -17.37 -9.50
CA GLU A 400 -17.91 -16.24 -9.27
C GLU A 400 -18.02 -15.89 -7.79
N HIS A 401 -18.20 -16.89 -6.91
CA HIS A 401 -18.22 -16.67 -5.46
C HIS A 401 -16.93 -16.01 -4.96
N LYS A 402 -15.78 -16.50 -5.42
CA LYS A 402 -14.46 -15.96 -5.04
C LYS A 402 -14.27 -14.51 -5.50
N LEU A 403 -14.54 -14.21 -6.78
CA LEU A 403 -14.38 -12.86 -7.32
C LEU A 403 -15.40 -11.87 -6.76
N ARG A 404 -16.61 -12.31 -6.40
CA ARG A 404 -17.63 -11.45 -5.76
C ARG A 404 -17.17 -10.89 -4.42
N LEU A 405 -16.29 -11.61 -3.71
CA LEU A 405 -15.73 -11.15 -2.43
C LEU A 405 -14.41 -10.39 -2.63
N LEU A 406 -13.52 -10.90 -3.50
CA LEU A 406 -12.19 -10.32 -3.67
C LEU A 406 -12.19 -9.02 -4.47
N LEU A 407 -12.95 -8.91 -5.57
CA LEU A 407 -12.91 -7.69 -6.40
C LEU A 407 -13.39 -6.43 -5.64
N PRO A 408 -14.48 -6.44 -4.86
CA PRO A 408 -14.84 -5.28 -4.05
C PRO A 408 -13.79 -4.93 -2.97
N PHE A 409 -13.15 -5.94 -2.38
CA PHE A 409 -12.09 -5.76 -1.39
C PHE A 409 -10.84 -5.09 -2.00
N CYS A 410 -10.42 -5.57 -3.17
CA CYS A 410 -9.29 -5.03 -3.93
C CYS A 410 -9.59 -3.65 -4.53
N ALA A 411 -10.81 -3.43 -5.04
CA ALA A 411 -11.22 -2.17 -5.65
C ALA A 411 -11.10 -0.99 -4.67
N LYS A 412 -11.52 -1.17 -3.41
CA LYS A 412 -11.41 -0.12 -2.38
C LYS A 412 -9.96 0.22 -2.03
N ARG A 413 -9.04 -0.72 -2.26
CA ARG A 413 -7.60 -0.60 -1.99
C ARG A 413 -6.79 -0.12 -3.20
N GLY A 414 -7.44 0.14 -4.34
CA GLY A 414 -6.74 0.47 -5.59
C GLY A 414 -5.97 -0.70 -6.21
N LEU A 415 -6.10 -1.92 -5.67
CA LEU A 415 -5.41 -3.12 -6.16
C LEU A 415 -5.89 -3.58 -7.55
N LEU A 416 -6.99 -3.00 -8.05
CA LEU A 416 -7.49 -3.28 -9.40
C LEU A 416 -7.06 -2.22 -10.42
N ASP A 417 -6.41 -1.13 -9.99
CA ASP A 417 -5.96 -0.08 -10.89
C ASP A 417 -4.80 -0.58 -11.75
N THR A 418 -4.73 -0.09 -12.99
CA THR A 418 -3.63 -0.36 -13.90
C THR A 418 -2.61 0.77 -13.89
N VAL A 419 -1.36 0.44 -13.63
CA VAL A 419 -0.24 1.36 -13.86
C VAL A 419 -0.02 1.50 -15.37
N GLU A 420 0.00 2.76 -15.84
CA GLU A 420 0.32 3.06 -17.24
C GLU A 420 1.78 2.74 -17.53
N ILE A 421 2.02 2.11 -18.67
CA ILE A 421 3.36 1.82 -19.19
C ILE A 421 3.67 2.87 -20.26
N PRO A 422 4.77 3.63 -20.13
CA PRO A 422 5.21 4.56 -21.16
C PRO A 422 5.40 3.86 -22.50
N GLU A 423 5.06 4.50 -23.62
CA GLU A 423 5.21 3.91 -24.96
C GLU A 423 6.65 3.45 -25.24
N SER A 424 7.65 4.13 -24.69
CA SER A 424 9.07 3.78 -24.80
C SER A 424 9.45 2.47 -24.08
N GLU A 425 8.63 2.02 -23.14
CA GLU A 425 8.84 0.76 -22.39
C GLU A 425 8.04 -0.41 -22.99
N ILE A 426 7.19 -0.15 -23.99
CA ILE A 426 6.41 -1.20 -24.66
C ILE A 426 7.33 -1.98 -25.59
N ILE A 427 7.44 -3.28 -25.36
CA ILE A 427 8.28 -4.17 -26.16
C ILE A 427 7.51 -4.52 -27.45
N PRO A 428 8.06 -4.32 -28.66
CA PRO A 428 7.39 -4.77 -29.88
C PRO A 428 7.32 -6.31 -29.91
N VAL A 429 6.22 -6.85 -30.42
CA VAL A 429 6.11 -8.31 -30.68
C VAL A 429 6.89 -8.58 -31.96
N GLU A 430 7.95 -9.39 -31.90
CA GLU A 430 8.63 -9.84 -33.12
C GLU A 430 7.68 -10.70 -33.94
N GLU A 431 7.40 -10.29 -35.19
CA GLU A 431 6.73 -11.14 -36.17
C GLU A 431 7.71 -12.26 -36.59
N ASP A 432 7.26 -13.51 -36.63
CA ASP A 432 8.10 -14.58 -37.17
C ASP A 432 8.43 -14.23 -38.63
N PRO A 433 9.69 -14.42 -39.08
CA PRO A 433 9.95 -14.43 -40.51
C PRO A 433 9.05 -15.50 -41.16
N PRO A 434 8.49 -15.24 -42.36
CA PRO A 434 7.65 -16.21 -43.03
C PRO A 434 8.43 -17.52 -43.18
N VAL A 435 7.87 -18.61 -42.63
CA VAL A 435 8.40 -19.97 -42.81
C VAL A 435 8.56 -20.18 -44.32
N PRO A 436 9.78 -20.37 -44.84
CA PRO A 436 9.95 -20.67 -46.24
C PRO A 436 9.19 -21.97 -46.50
N ALA A 437 8.22 -21.92 -47.42
CA ALA A 437 7.58 -23.14 -47.90
C ALA A 437 8.69 -24.07 -48.39
N ALA A 438 8.91 -25.16 -47.67
CA ALA A 438 9.89 -26.17 -48.06
C ALA A 438 9.43 -26.79 -49.39
N SER A 439 9.89 -26.22 -50.51
CA SER A 439 9.81 -26.88 -51.80
C SER A 439 10.87 -27.99 -51.80
N ALA A 440 10.41 -29.23 -51.86
CA ALA A 440 11.26 -30.36 -52.15
C ALA A 440 11.89 -30.20 -53.55
N ALA A 441 13.17 -29.85 -53.63
CA ALA A 441 14.08 -30.22 -54.72
C ALA A 441 15.50 -29.67 -54.47
N ASP A 442 16.48 -30.50 -54.86
CA ASP A 442 17.86 -30.18 -55.21
C ASP A 442 18.90 -29.99 -54.10
N ILE A 443 19.50 -31.13 -53.73
CA ILE A 443 20.88 -31.24 -53.28
C ILE A 443 21.80 -31.03 -54.50
N PRO A 444 22.85 -30.21 -54.37
CA PRO A 444 24.15 -30.65 -54.89
C PRO A 444 25.28 -30.51 -53.86
N ALA A 445 26.13 -31.54 -53.86
CA ALA A 445 27.43 -31.57 -53.20
C ALA A 445 28.46 -30.70 -53.94
N THR A 446 29.42 -30.10 -53.21
CA THR A 446 30.88 -30.39 -53.27
C THR A 446 31.75 -29.24 -52.72
N GLU A 447 32.75 -29.64 -51.92
CA GLU A 447 34.18 -29.21 -51.88
C GLU A 447 34.67 -27.83 -51.37
N ASP A 448 35.58 -27.96 -50.39
CA ASP A 448 36.92 -27.37 -50.22
C ASP A 448 37.19 -25.88 -49.89
N ALA A 449 37.71 -25.72 -48.65
CA ALA A 449 38.99 -25.11 -48.27
C ALA A 449 39.52 -23.84 -48.97
N LYS A 450 39.72 -22.75 -48.19
CA LYS A 450 41.04 -22.21 -47.79
C LYS A 450 40.96 -20.77 -47.24
N SER A 451 41.89 -20.51 -46.32
CA SER A 451 42.48 -19.25 -45.85
C SER A 451 42.41 -18.02 -46.78
N VAL A 452 42.38 -16.81 -46.18
CA VAL A 452 43.43 -15.75 -46.32
C VAL A 452 43.10 -14.53 -45.44
N SER A 453 44.18 -13.85 -45.10
CA SER A 453 44.48 -12.76 -44.18
C SER A 453 44.07 -11.32 -44.61
N VAL A 454 43.87 -10.46 -43.59
CA VAL A 454 44.52 -9.13 -43.36
C VAL A 454 44.14 -7.88 -44.20
N ASN A 455 43.97 -6.79 -43.43
CA ASN A 455 44.12 -5.34 -43.70
C ASN A 455 42.94 -4.49 -44.20
N GLY A 456 42.74 -3.37 -43.48
CA GLY A 456 41.90 -2.25 -43.87
C GLY A 456 41.89 -1.13 -42.83
N ILE A 457 43.01 -0.42 -42.69
CA ILE A 457 43.15 0.84 -41.96
C ILE A 457 42.44 1.95 -42.74
N GLN A 458 41.67 2.82 -42.06
CA GLN A 458 41.74 4.27 -42.32
C GLN A 458 41.25 5.08 -41.11
N ALA A 459 42.20 5.83 -40.55
CA ALA A 459 42.00 6.94 -39.64
C ALA A 459 42.19 8.26 -40.42
N ASN A 460 41.52 9.31 -39.94
CA ASN A 460 41.91 10.73 -39.94
C ASN A 460 40.72 11.45 -39.29
N GLY A 461 40.84 12.01 -38.08
CA GLY A 461 41.58 13.23 -37.74
C GLY A 461 40.53 14.26 -37.28
N VAL A 462 40.74 15.24 -36.41
CA VAL A 462 41.93 15.94 -35.89
C VAL A 462 41.37 16.93 -34.85
N GLU A 463 41.85 16.85 -33.61
CA GLU A 463 42.49 17.92 -32.80
C GLU A 463 41.58 18.76 -31.89
N GLU A 464 41.82 18.63 -30.58
CA GLU A 464 41.70 19.72 -29.60
C GLU A 464 42.92 19.69 -28.67
N SER A 465 43.54 20.85 -28.47
CA SER A 465 44.36 21.22 -27.31
C SER A 465 44.71 22.72 -27.42
N PRO A 466 45.27 23.41 -26.40
CA PRO A 466 45.37 23.13 -24.95
C PRO A 466 45.16 24.40 -24.06
N THR A 467 45.44 24.25 -22.76
CA THR A 467 45.93 25.24 -21.76
C THR A 467 44.87 26.00 -20.94
N ASP A 468 45.02 26.30 -19.65
CA ASP A 468 46.01 25.97 -18.61
C ASP A 468 45.45 26.34 -17.20
N LYS A 469 45.91 25.58 -16.20
CA LYS A 469 46.27 25.86 -14.78
C LYS A 469 45.67 27.01 -13.92
N ALA A 470 45.16 26.54 -12.76
CA ALA A 470 45.52 26.82 -11.35
C ALA A 470 45.42 28.24 -10.74
N ALA A 471 44.77 28.36 -9.57
CA ALA A 471 45.41 28.59 -8.26
C ALA A 471 44.40 28.88 -7.12
N THR A 472 44.74 28.38 -5.95
CA THR A 472 44.14 28.52 -4.60
C THR A 472 44.26 29.90 -3.96
N LYS A 473 43.33 30.25 -3.04
CA LYS A 473 43.62 30.97 -1.78
C LYS A 473 42.43 30.96 -0.80
N ASP A 474 42.73 30.61 0.45
CA ASP A 474 41.92 30.78 1.68
C ASP A 474 41.56 32.25 1.96
N VAL A 475 40.51 32.52 2.76
CA VAL A 475 40.54 33.26 4.05
C VAL A 475 39.21 33.08 4.83
N ASN A 476 39.37 32.83 6.13
CA ASN A 476 38.40 32.72 7.24
C ASN A 476 37.46 33.93 7.49
N GLY A 477 36.33 33.68 8.17
CA GLY A 477 35.62 34.71 8.95
C GLY A 477 34.21 34.35 9.41
N VAL A 478 34.06 33.38 10.32
CA VAL A 478 32.79 33.11 11.02
C VAL A 478 32.79 33.86 12.36
N ILE A 479 31.83 34.77 12.55
CA ILE A 479 31.46 35.28 13.88
C ILE A 479 30.13 34.62 14.25
N ALA A 480 30.19 33.70 15.21
CA ALA A 480 29.03 33.13 15.87
C ALA A 480 28.55 34.11 16.97
N SER A 481 27.33 34.59 16.88
CA SER A 481 26.63 35.20 18.03
C SER A 481 25.69 34.15 18.64
N GLN A 482 26.18 33.44 19.64
CA GLN A 482 25.34 32.68 20.57
C GLN A 482 24.58 33.68 21.44
N THR A 483 23.24 33.59 21.44
CA THR A 483 22.42 34.24 22.46
C THR A 483 21.78 33.13 23.27
N THR A 484 22.34 32.88 24.45
CA THR A 484 21.76 32.01 25.48
C THR A 484 20.72 32.82 26.25
N MET A 485 19.46 32.39 26.26
CA MET A 485 18.45 32.91 27.20
C MET A 485 18.26 31.90 28.33
N SER A 486 18.57 32.34 29.56
CA SER A 486 18.22 31.61 30.79
C SER A 486 16.76 31.88 31.17
N PRO A 487 16.04 30.90 31.76
CA PRO A 487 14.70 31.09 32.27
C PRO A 487 14.74 31.49 33.74
N ASN A 488 14.29 32.71 34.05
CA ASN A 488 13.54 33.10 35.26
C ASN A 488 13.67 34.60 35.50
N GLU A 489 12.58 35.33 35.25
CA GLU A 489 12.13 36.51 36.02
C GLU A 489 10.94 37.13 35.27
N THR A 490 9.74 36.60 35.48
CA THR A 490 8.49 37.28 35.08
C THR A 490 8.07 38.22 36.20
N SER A 491 8.25 39.52 35.96
CA SER A 491 7.59 40.57 36.72
C SER A 491 6.09 40.52 36.42
N GLN A 492 5.27 40.33 37.46
CA GLN A 492 3.82 40.34 37.38
C GLN A 492 3.34 41.75 36.96
N LYS A 493 2.95 41.91 35.70
CA LYS A 493 1.98 42.93 35.30
C LYS A 493 0.60 42.28 35.35
N GLU A 494 -0.37 42.93 36.00
CA GLU A 494 -1.77 42.51 36.00
C GLU A 494 -2.27 42.37 34.55
N GLU A 495 -2.60 41.14 34.14
CA GLU A 495 -3.19 40.85 32.84
C GLU A 495 -4.64 41.35 32.79
N ALA A 496 -5.00 42.04 31.70
CA ALA A 496 -6.38 42.41 31.42
C ALA A 496 -7.26 41.14 31.32
N PRO A 497 -8.55 41.18 31.72
CA PRO A 497 -9.39 39.99 31.70
C PRO A 497 -9.48 39.38 30.29
N LYS A 498 -9.08 38.09 30.18
CA LYS A 498 -9.22 37.26 28.97
C LYS A 498 -10.70 37.33 28.51
N ASN A 499 -10.93 37.75 27.26
CA ASN A 499 -12.25 38.04 26.62
C ASN A 499 -12.86 39.44 26.85
N ALA A 500 -12.11 40.44 27.32
CA ALA A 500 -12.58 41.82 27.32
C ALA A 500 -12.91 42.29 25.89
N ILE A 501 -14.14 42.79 25.69
CA ILE A 501 -14.58 43.31 24.39
C ILE A 501 -13.64 44.47 23.98
N PRO A 502 -12.97 44.38 22.81
CA PRO A 502 -12.05 45.43 22.39
C PRO A 502 -12.78 46.75 22.16
N LYS A 503 -12.17 47.86 22.57
CA LYS A 503 -12.79 49.20 22.43
C LYS A 503 -13.11 49.56 20.98
N TRP A 504 -12.34 49.04 20.02
CA TRP A 504 -12.56 49.28 18.58
C TRP A 504 -13.78 48.53 18.04
N LEU A 505 -14.19 47.42 18.68
CA LEU A 505 -15.34 46.61 18.26
C LEU A 505 -16.65 47.26 18.73
N ASN A 506 -17.07 48.32 18.04
CA ASN A 506 -18.19 49.15 18.44
C ASN A 506 -19.06 49.58 17.24
N LYS A 507 -20.07 50.39 17.50
CA LYS A 507 -21.03 50.88 16.50
C LYS A 507 -20.39 51.62 15.32
N PHE A 508 -19.29 52.35 15.52
CA PHE A 508 -18.61 53.08 14.46
C PHE A 508 -17.93 52.13 13.49
N PHE A 509 -17.23 51.11 13.99
CA PHE A 509 -16.62 50.06 13.17
C PHE A 509 -17.64 49.39 12.26
N PHE A 510 -18.78 48.93 12.80
CA PHE A 510 -19.82 48.29 11.98
C PHE A 510 -20.50 49.27 11.00
N ASN A 511 -20.67 50.54 11.40
CA ASN A 511 -21.19 51.56 10.49
C ASN A 511 -20.24 51.83 9.32
N ASP A 512 -18.92 51.70 9.49
CA ASP A 512 -17.96 51.88 8.40
C ASP A 512 -17.92 50.64 7.50
N MET A 513 -17.75 49.46 8.11
CA MET A 513 -17.69 48.17 7.41
C MET A 513 -18.90 47.94 6.49
N LEU A 514 -20.11 48.22 6.99
CA LEU A 514 -21.36 47.94 6.27
C LEU A 514 -21.69 48.93 5.15
N ARG A 515 -20.96 50.06 5.01
CA ARG A 515 -21.19 51.05 3.92
C ARG A 515 -21.03 50.47 2.54
N LYS A 516 -20.18 49.46 2.39
CA LYS A 516 -19.94 48.79 1.10
C LYS A 516 -21.05 47.79 0.74
N GLU A 517 -21.81 47.34 1.74
CA GLU A 517 -22.81 46.28 1.59
C GLU A 517 -24.24 46.81 1.48
N PHE A 518 -24.53 47.96 2.10
CA PHE A 518 -25.87 48.52 2.19
C PHE A 518 -25.85 50.00 1.79
N GLU A 519 -26.66 50.37 0.78
CA GLU A 519 -26.73 51.75 0.27
C GLU A 519 -27.21 52.78 1.31
N SER A 520 -28.10 52.38 2.23
CA SER A 520 -28.59 53.27 3.29
C SER A 520 -29.08 52.47 4.48
N PHE A 521 -28.35 52.59 5.58
CA PHE A 521 -28.68 51.96 6.85
C PHE A 521 -28.19 52.83 8.01
N ARG A 522 -28.74 52.58 9.19
CA ARG A 522 -28.21 53.09 10.46
C ARG A 522 -28.10 51.94 11.44
N VAL A 523 -26.90 51.68 11.97
CA VAL A 523 -26.77 50.78 13.12
C VAL A 523 -27.50 51.42 14.30
N ILE A 524 -28.52 50.78 14.85
CA ILE A 524 -29.23 51.24 16.05
C ILE A 524 -28.48 50.74 17.27
N ARG A 525 -28.30 49.41 17.34
CA ARG A 525 -27.77 48.68 18.48
C ARG A 525 -26.73 47.65 18.05
N VAL A 526 -25.71 47.47 18.89
CA VAL A 526 -24.69 46.42 18.79
C VAL A 526 -24.74 45.61 20.07
N SER A 527 -24.84 44.29 19.96
CA SER A 527 -24.73 43.35 21.08
C SER A 527 -23.59 42.39 20.78
N ILE A 528 -22.61 42.31 21.68
CA ILE A 528 -21.39 41.52 21.51
C ILE A 528 -21.34 40.50 22.63
N ALA A 529 -21.10 39.24 22.28
CA ALA A 529 -20.85 38.15 23.23
C ALA A 529 -19.73 37.26 22.69
N PRO A 530 -19.04 36.48 23.54
CA PRO A 530 -18.17 35.40 23.06
C PRO A 530 -18.92 34.46 22.11
N ALA A 531 -18.29 34.06 21.01
CA ALA A 531 -18.92 33.18 20.02
C ALA A 531 -18.87 31.70 20.39
N THR A 532 -17.85 31.32 21.17
CA THR A 532 -17.45 29.97 21.55
C THR A 532 -17.58 29.74 23.05
N GLY A 533 -17.67 28.48 23.46
CA GLY A 533 -17.66 28.07 24.86
C GLY A 533 -16.27 28.19 25.49
N LYS A 534 -16.22 27.98 26.83
CA LYS A 534 -14.96 27.87 27.58
C LYS A 534 -14.13 26.70 27.00
N GLY A 535 -12.85 26.93 26.69
CA GLY A 535 -11.94 25.88 26.21
C GLY A 535 -12.00 25.55 24.71
N GLU A 536 -12.64 26.42 23.91
CA GLU A 536 -12.81 26.25 22.46
C GLU A 536 -11.98 27.27 21.64
N ASN A 537 -11.16 28.11 22.29
CA ASN A 537 -10.37 29.18 21.66
C ASN A 537 -8.87 28.87 21.75
N TYR A 538 -8.30 28.20 20.75
CA TYR A 538 -6.89 27.79 20.78
C TYR A 538 -5.93 28.82 20.18
N ALA A 539 -6.33 29.54 19.13
CA ALA A 539 -5.45 30.45 18.37
C ALA A 539 -5.97 31.89 18.19
N SER A 540 -7.25 32.17 18.52
CA SER A 540 -7.87 33.48 18.34
C SER A 540 -9.05 33.71 19.28
N VAL A 541 -9.53 34.96 19.38
CA VAL A 541 -10.78 35.28 20.09
C VAL A 541 -11.88 35.52 19.07
N MET A 542 -13.03 34.87 19.29
CA MET A 542 -14.21 35.02 18.45
C MET A 542 -15.37 35.66 19.23
N TYR A 543 -15.97 36.68 18.63
CA TYR A 543 -17.16 37.36 19.13
C TYR A 543 -18.33 37.12 18.20
N ARG A 544 -19.50 36.79 18.76
CA ARG A 544 -20.78 36.85 18.07
C ARG A 544 -21.39 38.22 18.27
N VAL A 545 -21.64 38.91 17.15
CA VAL A 545 -22.15 40.28 17.14
C VAL A 545 -23.52 40.33 16.49
N LYS A 546 -24.53 40.71 17.27
CA LYS A 546 -25.89 40.97 16.79
C LYS A 546 -26.10 42.46 16.58
N LEU A 547 -26.41 42.86 15.36
CA LEU A 547 -26.70 44.22 14.94
C LEU A 547 -28.20 44.39 14.70
N GLN A 548 -28.75 45.51 15.18
CA GLN A 548 -30.03 46.04 14.72
C GLN A 548 -29.77 47.17 13.75
N LEU A 549 -30.19 47.00 12.50
CA LEU A 549 -30.00 47.95 11.41
C LEU A 549 -31.35 48.55 11.04
N GLU A 550 -31.45 49.87 10.98
CA GLU A 550 -32.58 50.58 10.38
C GLU A 550 -32.29 50.79 8.90
N ASN A 551 -33.17 50.32 8.01
CA ASN A 551 -33.03 50.58 6.57
C ASN A 551 -33.66 51.94 6.16
N LYS A 552 -33.59 52.28 4.87
CA LYS A 552 -34.16 53.51 4.28
C LYS A 552 -35.66 53.70 4.55
N GLU A 553 -36.40 52.61 4.71
CA GLU A 553 -37.85 52.58 4.98
C GLU A 553 -38.19 52.63 6.47
N LYS A 554 -37.17 52.81 7.35
CA LYS A 554 -37.27 52.71 8.82
C LYS A 554 -37.66 51.33 9.33
N ASN A 555 -37.51 50.29 8.51
CA ASN A 555 -37.66 48.91 8.95
C ASN A 555 -36.41 48.49 9.73
N ILE A 556 -36.62 47.86 10.88
CA ILE A 556 -35.53 47.33 11.71
C ILE A 556 -35.25 45.88 11.29
N VAL A 557 -34.03 45.63 10.81
CA VAL A 557 -33.55 44.30 10.42
C VAL A 557 -32.45 43.88 11.40
N GLN A 558 -32.51 42.63 11.85
CA GLN A 558 -31.47 42.04 12.68
C GLN A 558 -30.46 41.27 11.80
N LYS A 559 -29.17 41.43 12.09
CA LYS A 559 -28.09 40.68 11.47
C LYS A 559 -27.15 40.12 12.54
N SER A 560 -26.63 38.91 12.35
CA SER A 560 -25.63 38.30 13.23
C SER A 560 -24.36 38.03 12.44
N PHE A 561 -23.22 38.34 13.06
CA PHE A 561 -21.89 38.15 12.49
C PHE A 561 -20.96 37.48 13.50
N ILE A 562 -19.97 36.76 12.99
CA ILE A 562 -18.82 36.29 13.76
C ILE A 562 -17.65 37.21 13.47
N VAL A 563 -16.99 37.71 14.51
CA VAL A 563 -15.78 38.54 14.43
C VAL A 563 -14.64 37.78 15.08
N LYS A 564 -13.64 37.40 14.30
CA LYS A 564 -12.41 36.73 14.73
C LYS A 564 -11.27 37.75 14.76
N THR A 565 -10.49 37.76 15.84
CA THR A 565 -9.36 38.70 16.01
C THR A 565 -8.28 38.12 16.92
N ILE A 566 -7.04 38.64 16.82
CA ILE A 566 -5.93 38.21 17.66
C ILE A 566 -6.13 38.72 19.11
N PRO A 567 -6.04 37.84 20.12
CA PRO A 567 -6.04 38.27 21.51
C PRO A 567 -4.82 39.15 21.85
N ASP A 568 -5.03 40.18 22.69
CA ASP A 568 -3.94 41.01 23.23
C ASP A 568 -3.23 40.27 24.39
N LEU A 569 -2.29 39.36 24.06
CA LEU A 569 -1.65 38.42 25.01
C LEU A 569 -0.11 38.57 25.13
N GLY A 570 0.47 39.70 24.76
CA GLY A 570 1.92 39.92 24.95
C GLY A 570 2.81 38.91 24.19
N ILE A 571 3.63 38.12 24.88
CA ILE A 571 4.65 37.21 24.30
C ILE A 571 4.03 36.17 23.34
N HIS A 572 2.81 35.73 23.61
CA HIS A 572 2.09 34.76 22.78
C HIS A 572 1.57 35.34 21.46
N GLN A 573 1.44 36.67 21.38
CA GLN A 573 1.14 37.36 20.13
C GLN A 573 2.27 37.18 19.11
N GLU A 574 3.52 37.20 19.57
CA GLU A 574 4.69 37.05 18.71
C GLU A 574 4.81 35.62 18.16
N MET A 575 4.47 34.63 18.98
CA MET A 575 4.36 33.23 18.58
C MET A 575 3.22 33.01 17.56
N LEU A 576 2.01 33.55 17.79
CA LEU A 576 0.90 33.47 16.83
C LEU A 576 1.21 34.21 15.50
N LYS A 577 1.95 35.32 15.56
CA LYS A 577 2.45 36.04 14.38
C LYS A 577 3.45 35.19 13.59
N GLN A 578 4.33 34.44 14.27
CA GLN A 578 5.27 33.52 13.61
C GLN A 578 4.56 32.39 12.83
N PHE A 579 3.30 32.07 13.16
CA PHE A 579 2.51 31.03 12.48
C PHE A 579 1.89 31.51 11.16
N ASN A 580 1.93 32.81 10.85
CA ASN A 580 1.24 33.40 9.69
C ASN A 580 -0.24 32.98 9.58
N VAL A 581 -0.90 32.67 10.70
CA VAL A 581 -2.28 32.18 10.78
C VAL A 581 -3.28 33.18 10.18
N PHE A 582 -3.25 34.43 10.63
CA PHE A 582 -4.15 35.47 10.11
C PHE A 582 -3.87 35.85 8.65
N PRO A 583 -2.60 36.03 8.20
CA PRO A 583 -2.31 36.22 6.78
C PRO A 583 -2.88 35.13 5.87
N LYS A 584 -2.79 33.84 6.27
CA LYS A 584 -3.41 32.74 5.53
C LYS A 584 -4.92 32.86 5.49
N GLU A 585 -5.55 33.04 6.65
CA GLU A 585 -7.01 33.04 6.77
C GLU A 585 -7.64 34.24 6.04
N ILE A 586 -7.00 35.42 6.12
CA ILE A 586 -7.38 36.62 5.36
C ILE A 586 -7.30 36.33 3.86
N GLU A 587 -6.21 35.74 3.39
CA GLU A 587 -6.04 35.39 1.97
C GLU A 587 -7.08 34.37 1.49
N MET A 588 -7.37 33.38 2.33
CA MET A 588 -8.37 32.34 2.05
C MET A 588 -9.76 32.95 1.86
N TYR A 589 -10.22 33.77 2.81
CA TYR A 589 -11.55 34.36 2.75
C TYR A 589 -11.68 35.51 1.74
N SER A 590 -10.62 36.28 1.52
CA SER A 590 -10.67 37.44 0.61
C SER A 590 -10.57 37.04 -0.85
N ASN A 591 -9.74 36.04 -1.17
CA ASN A 591 -9.33 35.76 -2.54
C ASN A 591 -9.58 34.30 -2.95
N ILE A 592 -9.10 33.33 -2.18
CA ILE A 592 -9.05 31.92 -2.62
C ILE A 592 -10.44 31.27 -2.64
N ILE A 593 -11.20 31.32 -1.54
CA ILE A 593 -12.53 30.71 -1.45
C ILE A 593 -13.49 31.34 -2.48
N PRO A 594 -13.60 32.67 -2.60
CA PRO A 594 -14.42 33.29 -3.64
C PRO A 594 -14.04 32.83 -5.06
N ALA A 595 -12.73 32.69 -5.35
CA ALA A 595 -12.28 32.19 -6.63
C ALA A 595 -12.69 30.74 -6.87
N PHE A 596 -12.57 29.86 -5.86
CA PHE A 596 -12.98 28.46 -5.97
C PHE A 596 -14.49 28.33 -6.20
N GLU A 597 -15.31 29.05 -5.44
CA GLU A 597 -16.77 29.06 -5.60
C GLU A 597 -17.15 29.58 -7.00
N LYS A 598 -16.45 30.61 -7.49
CA LYS A 598 -16.66 31.14 -8.84
C LYS A 598 -16.33 30.14 -9.93
N MET A 599 -15.30 29.32 -9.76
CA MET A 599 -14.96 28.25 -10.72
C MET A 599 -16.09 27.23 -10.87
N TYR A 600 -16.68 26.79 -9.75
CA TYR A 600 -17.83 25.89 -9.79
C TYR A 600 -19.08 26.57 -10.34
N GLU A 601 -19.34 27.84 -9.97
CA GLU A 601 -20.46 28.59 -10.52
C GLU A 601 -20.36 28.68 -12.06
N ASN A 602 -19.18 28.98 -12.59
CA ASN A 602 -18.92 29.00 -14.03
C ASN A 602 -19.10 27.62 -14.69
N ALA A 603 -18.90 26.53 -13.95
CA ALA A 603 -19.17 25.16 -14.38
C ALA A 603 -20.63 24.72 -14.12
N GLY A 604 -21.52 25.63 -13.70
CA GLY A 604 -22.93 25.37 -13.48
C GLY A 604 -23.26 24.71 -12.12
N VAL A 605 -22.31 24.65 -11.19
CA VAL A 605 -22.48 24.06 -9.85
C VAL A 605 -22.44 25.16 -8.80
N LYS A 606 -23.55 25.32 -8.06
CA LYS A 606 -23.57 26.21 -6.90
C LYS A 606 -22.97 25.50 -5.69
N ILE A 607 -21.92 26.07 -5.13
CA ILE A 607 -21.24 25.55 -3.94
C ILE A 607 -20.89 26.69 -3.00
N THR A 608 -20.82 26.37 -1.72
CA THR A 608 -20.25 27.23 -0.69
C THR A 608 -19.27 26.40 0.13
N PHE A 609 -18.04 26.88 0.26
CA PHE A 609 -16.99 26.21 1.04
C PHE A 609 -16.95 26.71 2.47
N GLY A 610 -17.12 28.02 2.69
CA GLY A 610 -17.09 28.64 4.00
C GLY A 610 -18.11 29.76 4.16
N PRO A 611 -18.20 30.37 5.35
CA PRO A 611 -19.06 31.52 5.58
C PRO A 611 -18.64 32.70 4.69
N ARG A 612 -19.62 33.50 4.25
CA ARG A 612 -19.32 34.72 3.50
C ARG A 612 -18.54 35.68 4.39
N CYS A 613 -17.38 36.10 3.91
CA CYS A 613 -16.56 37.11 4.57
C CYS A 613 -16.97 38.51 4.10
N LEU A 614 -17.26 39.41 5.05
CA LEU A 614 -17.61 40.80 4.79
C LEU A 614 -16.40 41.73 4.93
N LEU A 615 -15.46 41.36 5.80
CA LEU A 615 -14.23 42.10 6.03
C LEU A 615 -13.15 41.12 6.45
N ALA A 616 -11.99 41.19 5.81
CA ALA A 616 -10.77 40.53 6.26
C ALA A 616 -9.62 41.51 6.01
N GLY A 617 -8.85 41.83 7.04
CA GLY A 617 -7.79 42.82 6.94
C GLY A 617 -7.01 43.03 8.23
N PHE A 618 -6.08 43.97 8.17
CA PHE A 618 -5.10 44.25 9.24
C PHE A 618 -5.40 45.54 10.01
N GLU A 619 -6.46 46.27 9.64
CA GLU A 619 -6.86 47.54 10.24
C GLU A 619 -8.27 47.44 10.84
N PRO A 620 -8.51 47.87 12.10
CA PRO A 620 -7.57 48.48 13.05
C PRO A 620 -6.65 47.48 13.76
N THR A 621 -6.85 46.18 13.48
CA THR A 621 -6.04 45.03 13.90
C THR A 621 -6.38 43.88 12.95
N ASP A 622 -5.71 42.74 13.10
CA ASP A 622 -6.02 41.52 12.38
C ASP A 622 -7.45 41.08 12.72
N VAL A 623 -8.35 41.26 11.76
CA VAL A 623 -9.79 41.07 11.95
C VAL A 623 -10.43 40.40 10.74
N ILE A 624 -11.29 39.44 11.03
CA ILE A 624 -12.14 38.77 10.04
C ILE A 624 -13.59 38.84 10.53
N VAL A 625 -14.49 39.37 9.70
CA VAL A 625 -15.93 39.48 9.96
C VAL A 625 -16.69 38.64 8.96
N MET A 626 -17.44 37.67 9.45
CA MET A 626 -18.14 36.67 8.64
C MET A 626 -19.59 36.54 9.05
N GLU A 627 -20.41 35.96 8.17
CA GLU A 627 -21.79 35.60 8.51
C GLU A 627 -21.85 34.56 9.64
N ASP A 628 -22.82 34.74 10.54
CA ASP A 628 -23.11 33.75 11.58
C ASP A 628 -23.91 32.58 11.00
N MET A 629 -23.26 31.42 10.88
CA MET A 629 -23.83 30.25 10.23
C MET A 629 -24.92 29.57 11.06
N ILE A 630 -25.02 29.86 12.36
CA ILE A 630 -26.14 29.43 13.19
C ILE A 630 -27.45 30.04 12.68
N GLU A 631 -27.46 31.32 12.27
CA GLU A 631 -28.63 31.97 11.68
C GLU A 631 -29.03 31.37 10.31
N LYS A 632 -28.13 30.57 9.70
CA LYS A 632 -28.39 29.80 8.48
C LYS A 632 -28.76 28.34 8.74
N ASN A 633 -29.02 27.98 10.01
CA ASN A 633 -29.35 26.64 10.48
C ASN A 633 -28.23 25.61 10.27
N PHE A 634 -26.97 26.06 10.34
CA PHE A 634 -25.83 25.15 10.46
C PHE A 634 -25.48 24.95 11.93
N THR A 635 -25.05 23.75 12.28
CA THR A 635 -24.74 23.35 13.66
C THR A 635 -23.50 22.47 13.69
N MET A 636 -22.79 22.48 14.82
CA MET A 636 -21.64 21.60 15.03
C MET A 636 -22.09 20.16 15.29
N ALA A 637 -21.31 19.19 14.80
CA ALA A 637 -21.49 17.80 15.21
C ALA A 637 -20.96 17.56 16.63
N ASN A 638 -21.44 16.49 17.29
CA ASN A 638 -20.90 16.09 18.58
C ASN A 638 -19.55 15.38 18.42
N ARG A 639 -18.46 16.13 18.62
CA ARG A 639 -17.08 15.64 18.49
C ARG A 639 -16.74 14.41 19.34
N LYS A 640 -17.40 14.21 20.48
CA LYS A 640 -17.15 13.05 21.36
C LYS A 640 -17.74 11.75 20.83
N VAL A 641 -18.74 11.85 19.96
CA VAL A 641 -19.36 10.70 19.28
C VAL A 641 -18.65 10.43 17.95
N GLY A 642 -18.27 11.49 17.25
CA GLY A 642 -17.74 11.41 15.89
C GLY A 642 -18.86 11.35 14.83
N LEU A 643 -18.46 11.43 13.57
CA LEU A 643 -19.36 11.53 12.43
C LEU A 643 -19.79 10.15 11.93
N ASP A 644 -21.09 9.99 11.66
CA ASP A 644 -21.61 8.83 10.94
C ASP A 644 -21.19 8.84 9.45
N LEU A 645 -21.60 7.82 8.71
CA LEU A 645 -21.15 7.62 7.33
C LEU A 645 -21.66 8.73 6.39
N GLU A 646 -22.93 9.15 6.53
CA GLU A 646 -23.50 10.19 5.66
C GLU A 646 -22.79 11.54 5.88
N HIS A 647 -22.45 11.87 7.13
CA HIS A 647 -21.66 13.06 7.44
C HIS A 647 -20.24 12.98 6.89
N CYS A 648 -19.58 11.82 7.02
CA CYS A 648 -18.24 11.60 6.47
C CYS A 648 -18.22 11.76 4.95
N GLU A 649 -19.17 11.14 4.25
CA GLU A 649 -19.32 11.23 2.80
C GLU A 649 -19.55 12.68 2.35
N LEU A 650 -20.47 13.39 3.01
CA LEU A 650 -20.77 14.78 2.66
C LEU A 650 -19.55 15.69 2.83
N LEU A 651 -18.79 15.52 3.92
CA LEU A 651 -17.57 16.28 4.19
C LEU A 651 -16.46 15.93 3.20
N LEU A 652 -16.17 14.64 2.97
CA LEU A 652 -15.16 14.22 2.01
C LEU A 652 -15.50 14.66 0.59
N GLY A 653 -16.78 14.64 0.22
CA GLY A 653 -17.27 15.16 -1.06
C GLY A 653 -17.12 16.69 -1.19
N LYS A 654 -17.21 17.44 -0.09
CA LYS A 654 -16.92 18.90 -0.05
C LYS A 654 -15.41 19.14 -0.13
N LEU A 655 -14.62 18.40 0.63
CA LEU A 655 -13.16 18.50 0.67
C LEU A 655 -12.53 18.15 -0.69
N ALA A 656 -13.00 17.10 -1.35
CA ALA A 656 -12.56 16.73 -2.70
C ALA A 656 -12.81 17.86 -3.72
N LYS A 657 -13.96 18.55 -3.62
CA LYS A 657 -14.27 19.71 -4.47
C LYS A 657 -13.35 20.90 -4.17
N PHE A 658 -13.04 21.13 -2.90
CA PHE A 658 -12.10 22.15 -2.46
C PHE A 658 -10.69 21.89 -3.02
N HIS A 659 -10.19 20.65 -2.86
CA HIS A 659 -8.89 20.24 -3.39
C HIS A 659 -8.82 20.33 -4.91
N ALA A 660 -9.85 19.89 -5.64
CA ALA A 660 -9.89 20.03 -7.10
C ALA A 660 -9.83 21.50 -7.56
N ALA A 661 -10.61 22.39 -6.94
CA ALA A 661 -10.55 23.82 -7.26
C ALA A 661 -9.18 24.42 -6.96
N SER A 662 -8.51 23.96 -5.90
CA SER A 662 -7.17 24.43 -5.56
C SER A 662 -6.11 24.07 -6.59
N VAL A 663 -6.23 22.91 -7.24
CA VAL A 663 -5.32 22.50 -8.31
C VAL A 663 -5.55 23.38 -9.54
N VAL A 664 -6.81 23.54 -9.96
CA VAL A 664 -7.19 24.37 -11.11
C VAL A 664 -6.84 25.85 -10.89
N TYR A 665 -6.93 26.33 -9.65
CA TYR A 665 -6.49 27.69 -9.32
C TYR A 665 -4.97 27.85 -9.53
N ARG A 666 -4.16 26.89 -9.07
CA ARG A 666 -2.71 26.93 -9.24
C ARG A 666 -2.30 26.80 -10.72
N GLU A 667 -2.99 25.96 -11.49
CA GLU A 667 -2.79 25.86 -12.95
C GLU A 667 -2.96 27.23 -13.65
N LYS A 668 -3.95 28.01 -13.23
CA LYS A 668 -4.30 29.29 -13.86
C LYS A 668 -3.50 30.48 -13.35
N ASN A 669 -3.11 30.46 -12.07
CA ASN A 669 -2.52 31.62 -11.39
C ASN A 669 -1.06 31.42 -10.97
N GLY A 670 -0.50 30.22 -11.18
CA GLY A 670 0.83 29.86 -10.68
C GLY A 670 0.84 29.47 -9.21
N PRO A 671 2.04 29.31 -8.60
CA PRO A 671 2.20 28.91 -7.21
C PRO A 671 1.44 29.81 -6.22
N TYR A 672 0.96 29.21 -5.13
CA TYR A 672 0.35 29.95 -4.03
C TYR A 672 1.36 30.89 -3.35
N LYS A 673 0.84 31.91 -2.65
CA LYS A 673 1.65 32.82 -1.82
C LYS A 673 2.49 32.07 -0.80
N ASP A 674 3.63 32.64 -0.43
CA ASP A 674 4.60 32.03 0.48
C ASP A 674 4.02 31.61 1.83
N CYS A 675 2.95 32.27 2.30
CA CYS A 675 2.27 31.87 3.53
C CYS A 675 1.74 30.43 3.48
N PHE A 676 1.41 29.87 2.31
CA PHE A 676 0.90 28.50 2.16
C PHE A 676 1.99 27.43 1.96
N LYS A 677 3.28 27.79 1.98
CA LYS A 677 4.38 26.82 1.83
C LYS A 677 4.57 25.92 3.04
N GLU A 678 4.15 26.38 4.22
CA GLU A 678 4.38 25.71 5.50
C GLU A 678 3.08 25.66 6.31
N GLY A 679 2.73 24.51 6.88
CA GLY A 679 1.64 24.34 7.85
C GLY A 679 2.11 24.33 9.30
N ILE A 680 1.37 23.64 10.19
CA ILE A 680 1.70 23.56 11.63
C ILE A 680 3.02 22.84 11.88
N TYR A 681 3.36 21.84 11.07
CA TYR A 681 4.59 21.09 11.19
C TYR A 681 5.66 21.73 10.29
N SER A 682 6.10 22.94 10.65
CA SER A 682 7.21 23.65 10.00
C SER A 682 8.43 23.78 10.91
N GLU A 683 9.62 24.03 10.34
CA GLU A 683 10.85 24.14 11.14
C GLU A 683 10.76 25.23 12.22
N LYS A 684 10.02 26.32 11.93
CA LYS A 684 9.74 27.40 12.90
C LYS A 684 8.94 26.93 14.11
N MET A 685 8.14 25.88 13.93
CA MET A 685 7.26 25.29 14.94
C MET A 685 7.93 24.19 15.75
N LYS A 686 9.05 23.66 15.27
CA LYS A 686 9.77 22.57 15.95
C LYS A 686 10.04 22.86 17.44
N PRO A 687 10.52 24.05 17.85
CA PRO A 687 10.75 24.35 19.27
C PRO A 687 9.49 24.25 20.15
N MET A 688 8.32 24.62 19.62
CA MET A 688 7.05 24.50 20.35
C MET A 688 6.72 23.02 20.61
N PHE A 689 6.81 22.16 19.60
CA PHE A 689 6.55 20.73 19.77
C PHE A 689 7.55 20.08 20.73
N GLU A 690 8.81 20.50 20.68
CA GLU A 690 9.83 20.04 21.62
C GLU A 690 9.50 20.44 23.07
N GLN A 691 9.05 21.69 23.29
CA GLN A 691 8.63 22.14 24.61
C GLN A 691 7.40 21.37 25.12
N PHE A 692 6.38 21.17 24.26
CA PHE A 692 5.21 20.36 24.60
C PHE A 692 5.59 18.94 25.03
N TYR A 693 6.50 18.33 24.28
CA TYR A 693 6.98 16.98 24.56
C TYR A 693 7.75 16.91 25.88
N GLN A 694 8.70 17.84 26.10
CA GLN A 694 9.43 17.95 27.36
C GLN A 694 8.48 18.14 28.55
N ALA A 695 7.46 18.98 28.41
CA ALA A 695 6.45 19.23 29.44
C ALA A 695 5.53 18.02 29.70
N SER A 696 5.50 17.03 28.80
CA SER A 696 4.60 15.88 28.84
C SER A 696 5.32 14.54 29.00
N GLN A 697 6.66 14.53 29.14
CA GLN A 697 7.44 13.29 29.19
C GLN A 697 7.04 12.38 30.36
N GLN A 698 7.04 12.91 31.60
CA GLN A 698 6.67 12.11 32.78
C GLN A 698 5.19 11.68 32.72
N LEU A 699 4.32 12.58 32.24
CA LEU A 699 2.91 12.29 32.00
C LEU A 699 2.75 11.07 31.09
N PHE A 700 3.48 11.01 29.97
CA PHE A 700 3.43 9.91 29.02
C PHE A 700 3.89 8.59 29.61
N VAL A 701 4.90 8.58 30.49
CA VAL A 701 5.30 7.41 31.27
C VAL A 701 4.14 6.93 32.15
N ASP A 702 3.53 7.86 32.90
CA ASP A 702 2.49 7.54 33.88
C ASP A 702 1.20 7.03 33.22
N VAL A 703 0.80 7.58 32.07
CA VAL A 703 -0.41 7.14 31.35
C VAL A 703 -0.18 5.85 30.57
N ALA A 704 1.01 5.64 30.00
CA ALA A 704 1.35 4.39 29.31
C ALA A 704 1.23 3.18 30.24
N ALA A 705 1.69 3.33 31.50
CA ALA A 705 1.53 2.32 32.55
C ALA A 705 0.06 1.99 32.86
N LYS A 706 -0.87 2.92 32.60
CA LYS A 706 -2.31 2.75 32.84
C LYS A 706 -3.06 2.19 31.63
N TRP A 707 -2.58 2.44 30.41
CA TRP A 707 -3.29 2.01 29.20
C TRP A 707 -3.24 0.51 28.95
N ASN A 708 -2.19 -0.17 29.46
CA ASN A 708 -1.94 -1.60 29.21
C ASN A 708 -1.93 -1.92 27.70
N LEU A 709 -1.28 -1.06 26.92
CA LEU A 709 -1.07 -1.21 25.48
C LEU A 709 0.29 -1.87 25.21
N THR A 710 0.58 -2.13 23.93
CA THR A 710 1.80 -2.83 23.54
C THR A 710 3.07 -2.04 23.89
N PRO A 711 4.20 -2.75 24.12
CA PRO A 711 5.49 -2.09 24.33
C PRO A 711 5.92 -1.22 23.14
N LYS A 712 5.59 -1.61 21.90
CA LYS A 712 5.89 -0.82 20.70
C LYS A 712 5.23 0.56 20.76
N PHE A 713 3.92 0.62 21.03
CA PHE A 713 3.23 1.90 21.14
C PHE A 713 3.74 2.76 22.30
N THR A 714 4.04 2.13 23.44
CA THR A 714 4.66 2.83 24.58
C THR A 714 6.01 3.44 24.17
N ASN A 715 6.83 2.69 23.44
CA ASN A 715 8.10 3.19 22.92
C ASN A 715 7.93 4.32 21.90
N THR A 716 6.94 4.23 21.00
CA THR A 716 6.61 5.33 20.06
C THR A 716 6.19 6.59 20.80
N LEU A 717 5.37 6.48 21.84
CA LEU A 717 4.95 7.62 22.67
C LEU A 717 6.14 8.26 23.39
N LEU A 718 7.01 7.45 23.99
CA LEU A 718 8.18 7.90 24.77
C LEU A 718 9.40 8.31 23.93
N ASN A 719 9.36 8.13 22.61
CA ASN A 719 10.37 8.63 21.68
C ASN A 719 9.75 9.54 20.60
N MET A 720 8.57 10.09 20.86
CA MET A 720 7.79 10.85 19.89
C MET A 720 8.59 12.00 19.26
N LYS A 721 9.38 12.72 20.06
CA LYS A 721 10.21 13.84 19.57
C LYS A 721 11.22 13.40 18.52
N ASP A 722 11.96 12.32 18.80
CA ASP A 722 13.15 11.94 18.04
C ASP A 722 12.82 11.03 16.84
N ASP A 723 11.63 10.42 16.80
CA ASP A 723 11.23 9.52 15.73
C ASP A 723 9.94 9.97 15.02
N LEU A 724 8.79 9.92 15.72
CA LEU A 724 7.49 10.18 15.10
C LEU A 724 7.39 11.61 14.54
N MET A 725 7.83 12.61 15.29
CA MET A 725 7.73 14.00 14.86
C MET A 725 8.61 14.28 13.65
N GLU A 726 9.84 13.78 13.60
CA GLU A 726 10.71 13.95 12.43
C GLU A 726 10.10 13.31 11.17
N LYS A 727 9.51 12.11 11.31
CA LYS A 727 8.72 11.46 10.26
C LYS A 727 7.55 12.36 9.83
N VAL A 728 6.81 12.96 10.77
CA VAL A 728 5.69 13.89 10.49
C VAL A 728 6.14 15.15 9.75
N PHE A 729 7.19 15.84 10.22
CA PHE A 729 7.76 17.03 9.55
C PHE A 729 8.19 16.74 8.11
N LYS A 730 8.62 15.51 7.81
CA LYS A 730 8.98 15.10 6.45
C LYS A 730 7.77 14.86 5.57
N VAL A 731 6.74 14.16 6.05
CA VAL A 731 5.60 13.74 5.21
C VAL A 731 4.63 14.88 4.86
N VAL A 732 4.61 15.97 5.63
CA VAL A 732 3.75 17.13 5.37
C VAL A 732 4.26 18.08 4.30
N LYS A 733 5.51 17.92 3.85
CA LYS A 733 6.12 18.78 2.82
C LYS A 733 5.52 18.46 1.45
N GLU A 734 5.50 19.47 0.57
CA GLU A 734 5.19 19.27 -0.85
C GLU A 734 6.16 18.23 -1.44
N ASP A 735 5.60 17.23 -2.12
CA ASP A 735 6.39 16.24 -2.86
C ASP A 735 5.96 16.26 -4.32
N PRO A 736 6.80 16.79 -5.25
CA PRO A 736 6.42 16.93 -6.65
C PRO A 736 6.17 15.60 -7.36
N ASN A 737 6.55 14.46 -6.76
CA ASN A 737 6.25 13.14 -7.30
C ASN A 737 4.83 12.65 -7.00
N PHE A 738 4.11 13.37 -6.13
CA PHE A 738 2.72 13.05 -5.77
C PHE A 738 1.76 14.17 -6.16
N PHE A 739 0.47 13.84 -6.13
CA PHE A 739 -0.59 14.82 -6.31
C PHE A 739 -0.63 15.77 -5.11
N ASN A 740 -0.49 17.07 -5.35
CA ASN A 740 -0.57 18.10 -4.30
C ASN A 740 -1.74 19.04 -4.56
N CYS A 741 -2.32 19.55 -3.49
CA CYS A 741 -3.40 20.52 -3.48
C CYS A 741 -3.24 21.47 -2.29
N LEU A 742 -4.01 22.56 -2.28
CA LEU A 742 -4.12 23.37 -1.07
C LEU A 742 -5.00 22.61 -0.08
N ASN A 743 -4.41 22.09 0.99
CA ASN A 743 -5.13 21.45 2.09
C ASN A 743 -5.83 22.52 2.95
N HIS A 744 -6.90 22.13 3.61
CA HIS A 744 -7.44 22.85 4.77
C HIS A 744 -6.41 22.87 5.91
N GLY A 745 -5.69 21.77 6.11
CA GLY A 745 -4.57 21.63 7.05
C GLY A 745 -4.96 21.44 8.52
N ASP A 746 -6.26 21.46 8.83
CA ASP A 746 -6.82 21.22 10.16
C ASP A 746 -8.23 20.63 10.02
N MET A 747 -8.35 19.57 9.21
CA MET A 747 -9.66 19.06 8.80
C MET A 747 -10.27 18.08 9.83
N TRP A 748 -10.85 18.61 10.90
CA TRP A 748 -11.58 17.84 11.92
C TRP A 748 -13.03 18.30 12.05
N CYS A 749 -13.87 17.53 12.76
CA CYS A 749 -15.31 17.80 12.87
C CYS A 749 -15.64 19.15 13.52
N ASN A 750 -14.76 19.70 14.36
CA ASN A 750 -14.92 21.03 14.94
C ASN A 750 -14.73 22.18 13.95
N ASN A 751 -14.15 21.89 12.78
CA ASN A 751 -14.02 22.84 11.68
C ASN A 751 -15.07 22.57 10.58
N SER A 752 -16.17 21.89 10.92
CA SER A 752 -17.26 21.56 9.99
C SER A 752 -18.61 21.81 10.65
N MET A 753 -19.44 22.63 9.99
CA MET A 753 -20.83 22.83 10.42
C MET A 753 -21.79 22.17 9.44
N PHE A 754 -22.75 21.42 9.97
CA PHE A 754 -23.72 20.64 9.20
C PHE A 754 -25.10 21.26 9.25
N LYS A 755 -25.80 21.13 8.13
CA LYS A 755 -27.20 21.54 7.98
C LYS A 755 -28.06 20.33 7.70
N TYR A 756 -29.22 20.28 8.32
CA TYR A 756 -30.15 19.17 8.22
C TYR A 756 -31.44 19.59 7.51
N ASP A 757 -32.10 18.65 6.86
CA ASP A 757 -33.46 18.83 6.38
C ASP A 757 -34.51 18.60 7.49
N SER A 758 -35.79 18.73 7.14
CA SER A 758 -36.89 18.56 8.09
C SER A 758 -37.04 17.13 8.64
N THR A 759 -36.39 16.14 8.03
CA THR A 759 -36.38 14.74 8.49
C THR A 759 -35.21 14.43 9.41
N GLY A 760 -34.28 15.38 9.57
CA GLY A 760 -33.04 15.18 10.33
C GLY A 760 -31.90 14.60 9.50
N LYS A 761 -32.06 14.44 8.18
CA LYS A 761 -30.99 13.98 7.30
C LYS A 761 -29.99 15.10 7.01
N VAL A 762 -28.71 14.78 7.02
CA VAL A 762 -27.65 15.74 6.68
C VAL A 762 -27.76 16.17 5.22
N LYS A 763 -27.77 17.48 4.98
CA LYS A 763 -28.07 18.09 3.67
C LYS A 763 -26.89 18.86 3.10
N ASP A 764 -26.16 19.59 3.94
CA ASP A 764 -25.01 20.38 3.51
C ASP A 764 -23.99 20.50 4.64
N VAL A 765 -22.75 20.78 4.27
CA VAL A 765 -21.63 21.02 5.17
C VAL A 765 -20.88 22.25 4.70
N ILE A 766 -20.47 23.08 5.63
CA ILE A 766 -19.52 24.17 5.41
C ILE A 766 -18.29 23.95 6.26
N LEU A 767 -17.13 24.29 5.71
CA LEU A 767 -15.86 24.24 6.40
C LEU A 767 -15.55 25.63 6.96
N VAL A 768 -14.89 25.67 8.12
CA VAL A 768 -14.53 26.90 8.82
C VAL A 768 -13.10 26.79 9.34
N ASP A 769 -12.49 27.93 9.66
CA ASP A 769 -11.16 28.00 10.26
C ASP A 769 -10.01 27.53 9.34
N TYR A 770 -9.76 28.32 8.29
CA TYR A 770 -8.73 28.04 7.27
C TYR A 770 -7.32 28.51 7.66
N GLN A 771 -7.02 28.56 8.96
CA GLN A 771 -5.75 29.10 9.47
C GLN A 771 -4.54 28.21 9.19
N MET A 772 -4.74 26.91 8.97
CA MET A 772 -3.66 25.92 8.84
C MET A 772 -3.39 25.49 7.39
N CYS A 773 -4.01 26.15 6.41
CA CYS A 773 -3.87 25.79 5.00
C CYS A 773 -2.39 25.70 4.58
N GLN A 774 -2.07 24.67 3.81
CA GLN A 774 -0.75 24.48 3.21
C GLN A 774 -0.87 23.72 1.89
N TYR A 775 0.03 24.01 0.95
CA TYR A 775 0.10 23.29 -0.32
C TYR A 775 0.93 22.02 -0.13
N ALA A 776 0.27 20.86 -0.15
CA ALA A 776 0.85 19.55 0.11
C ALA A 776 -0.07 18.44 -0.42
N SER A 777 0.22 17.19 -0.10
CA SER A 777 -0.66 16.08 -0.48
C SER A 777 -2.04 16.16 0.18
N PRO A 778 -3.13 15.79 -0.52
CA PRO A 778 -4.48 15.72 0.06
C PRO A 778 -4.59 14.73 1.23
N VAL A 779 -3.68 13.74 1.31
CA VAL A 779 -3.75 12.71 2.36
C VAL A 779 -3.49 13.26 3.75
N ILE A 780 -2.93 14.47 3.86
CA ILE A 780 -2.75 15.14 5.16
C ILE A 780 -4.12 15.42 5.79
N ASP A 781 -5.04 16.06 5.05
CA ASP A 781 -6.40 16.28 5.52
C ASP A 781 -7.16 14.96 5.72
N LEU A 782 -6.96 13.95 4.86
CA LEU A 782 -7.63 12.66 5.01
C LEU A 782 -7.19 11.91 6.27
N ASN A 783 -5.88 11.83 6.53
CA ASN A 783 -5.36 11.22 7.75
C ASN A 783 -5.87 11.97 8.99
N TYR A 784 -5.83 13.30 8.98
CA TYR A 784 -6.33 14.10 10.08
C TYR A 784 -7.82 13.82 10.34
N PHE A 785 -8.63 13.96 9.30
CA PHE A 785 -10.08 13.85 9.39
C PHE A 785 -10.51 12.46 9.84
N ILE A 786 -10.04 11.44 9.14
CA ILE A 786 -10.49 10.08 9.39
C ILE A 786 -10.12 9.68 10.82
N PHE A 787 -8.87 9.89 11.24
CA PHE A 787 -8.40 9.43 12.54
C PHE A 787 -8.88 10.28 13.72
N THR A 788 -9.30 11.53 13.53
CA THR A 788 -9.83 12.37 14.63
C THR A 788 -11.35 12.43 14.71
N SER A 789 -12.07 12.26 13.60
CA SER A 789 -13.45 12.74 13.50
C SER A 789 -14.50 11.71 13.08
N CYS A 790 -14.12 10.64 12.36
CA CYS A 790 -15.06 9.56 12.06
C CYS A 790 -15.48 8.81 13.33
N HIS A 791 -16.74 8.35 13.37
CA HIS A 791 -17.22 7.45 14.42
C HIS A 791 -16.36 6.20 14.52
N LYS A 792 -16.19 5.66 15.73
CA LYS A 792 -15.30 4.50 16.01
C LYS A 792 -15.55 3.30 15.09
N ASP A 793 -16.82 2.96 14.87
CA ASP A 793 -17.23 1.79 14.06
C ASP A 793 -17.04 2.01 12.53
N ILE A 794 -16.68 3.22 12.12
CA ILE A 794 -16.48 3.60 10.72
C ILE A 794 -15.00 3.76 10.42
N LYS A 795 -14.25 4.41 11.33
CA LYS A 795 -12.88 4.87 11.15
C LYS A 795 -11.95 3.81 10.54
N LEU A 796 -11.97 2.60 11.10
CA LEU A 796 -11.17 1.48 10.59
C LEU A 796 -11.96 0.63 9.57
N ALA A 797 -13.19 0.24 9.91
CA ALA A 797 -14.00 -0.66 9.09
C ALA A 797 -14.35 -0.11 7.68
N LYS A 798 -14.28 1.22 7.50
CA LYS A 798 -14.55 1.91 6.24
C LYS A 798 -13.37 2.75 5.75
N LEU A 799 -12.16 2.62 6.32
CA LEU A 799 -11.00 3.45 5.95
C LEU A 799 -10.79 3.48 4.42
N ASP A 800 -10.64 2.31 3.80
CA ASP A 800 -10.43 2.20 2.35
C ASP A 800 -11.60 2.75 1.54
N TYR A 801 -12.82 2.57 2.04
CA TYR A 801 -14.03 3.11 1.40
C TYR A 801 -14.05 4.65 1.43
N LEU A 802 -13.70 5.26 2.56
CA LEU A 802 -13.67 6.71 2.71
C LEU A 802 -12.62 7.34 1.77
N VAL A 803 -11.45 6.72 1.66
CA VAL A 803 -10.39 7.15 0.71
C VAL A 803 -10.88 7.02 -0.73
N GLN A 804 -11.50 5.90 -1.10
CA GLN A 804 -12.10 5.70 -2.42
C GLN A 804 -13.22 6.71 -2.71
N TYR A 805 -14.07 7.00 -1.74
CA TYR A 805 -15.17 7.96 -1.87
C TYR A 805 -14.63 9.36 -2.16
N TYR A 806 -13.62 9.79 -1.39
CA TYR A 806 -12.92 11.05 -1.62
C TYR A 806 -12.29 11.08 -3.02
N HIS A 807 -11.55 10.02 -3.40
CA HIS A 807 -10.88 9.91 -4.70
C HIS A 807 -11.86 10.04 -5.86
N THR A 808 -12.97 9.32 -5.81
CA THR A 808 -14.03 9.36 -6.83
C THR A 808 -14.58 10.78 -7.02
N ASN A 809 -14.81 11.49 -5.91
CA ASN A 809 -15.27 12.88 -5.94
C ASN A 809 -14.18 13.84 -6.45
N LEU A 810 -12.91 13.61 -6.12
CA LEU A 810 -11.78 14.41 -6.56
C LEU A 810 -11.63 14.33 -8.09
N VAL A 811 -11.57 13.11 -8.63
CA VAL A 811 -11.46 12.85 -10.07
C VAL A 811 -12.63 13.49 -10.82
N SER A 812 -13.86 13.29 -10.32
CA SER A 812 -15.06 13.88 -10.93
C SER A 812 -15.03 15.41 -10.92
N SER A 813 -14.50 16.01 -9.86
CA SER A 813 -14.42 17.46 -9.70
C SER A 813 -13.31 18.08 -10.57
N LEU A 814 -12.14 17.44 -10.67
CA LEU A 814 -11.06 17.85 -11.57
C LEU A 814 -11.54 17.83 -13.03
N LYS A 815 -12.28 16.78 -13.42
CA LYS A 815 -12.89 16.67 -14.74
C LYS A 815 -13.92 17.77 -14.98
N LEU A 816 -14.83 18.02 -14.03
CA LEU A 816 -15.84 19.08 -14.14
C LEU A 816 -15.22 20.47 -14.34
N LEU A 817 -14.11 20.74 -13.66
CA LEU A 817 -13.40 22.03 -13.74
C LEU A 817 -12.42 22.13 -14.91
N ASN A 818 -12.34 21.09 -15.76
CA ASN A 818 -11.42 20.99 -16.90
C ASN A 818 -9.94 21.16 -16.49
N SER A 819 -9.51 20.52 -15.40
CA SER A 819 -8.11 20.50 -14.96
C SER A 819 -7.22 19.83 -16.00
N THR A 820 -6.01 20.37 -16.18
CA THR A 820 -4.96 19.75 -17.01
C THR A 820 -4.04 18.82 -16.23
N THR A 821 -4.05 18.93 -14.89
CA THR A 821 -3.32 18.03 -13.99
C THR A 821 -3.94 16.63 -14.04
N LYS A 822 -3.10 15.62 -14.29
CA LYS A 822 -3.52 14.22 -14.24
C LYS A 822 -3.98 13.89 -12.82
N PRO A 823 -5.22 13.38 -12.62
CA PRO A 823 -5.65 12.94 -11.30
C PRO A 823 -4.82 11.73 -10.83
N PRO A 824 -4.58 11.57 -9.52
CA PRO A 824 -3.95 10.37 -9.02
C PRO A 824 -4.89 9.19 -9.23
N THR A 825 -4.34 8.01 -9.47
CA THR A 825 -5.06 6.74 -9.35
C THR A 825 -5.41 6.47 -7.88
N LEU A 826 -6.37 5.57 -7.63
CA LEU A 826 -6.69 5.19 -6.25
C LEU A 826 -5.51 4.41 -5.64
N LEU A 827 -4.81 3.62 -6.45
CA LEU A 827 -3.55 2.96 -6.06
C LEU A 827 -2.51 3.95 -5.54
N GLU A 828 -2.20 5.00 -6.31
CA GLU A 828 -1.24 6.03 -5.89
C GLU A 828 -1.67 6.72 -4.60
N LEU A 829 -2.96 7.05 -4.48
CA LEU A 829 -3.50 7.67 -3.27
C LEU A 829 -3.41 6.74 -2.05
N GLN A 830 -3.65 5.44 -2.21
CA GLN A 830 -3.54 4.45 -1.13
C GLN A 830 -2.10 4.20 -0.69
N ILE A 831 -1.16 4.14 -1.65
CA ILE A 831 0.29 4.12 -1.35
C ILE A 831 0.67 5.38 -0.56
N GLU A 832 0.19 6.54 -0.99
CA GLU A 832 0.50 7.80 -0.33
C GLU A 832 -0.12 7.90 1.07
N MET A 833 -1.36 7.41 1.24
CA MET A 833 -2.01 7.28 2.55
C MET A 833 -1.12 6.49 3.51
N LEU A 834 -0.58 5.33 3.11
CA LEU A 834 0.34 4.53 3.94
C LEU A 834 1.66 5.26 4.24
N LYS A 835 2.30 5.85 3.22
CA LYS A 835 3.57 6.57 3.37
C LYS A 835 3.46 7.73 4.37
N LYS A 836 2.30 8.39 4.41
CA LYS A 836 2.05 9.58 5.23
C LYS A 836 1.20 9.31 6.49
N MET A 837 0.85 8.04 6.78
CA MET A 837 -0.04 7.68 7.90
C MET A 837 0.56 7.95 9.29
N TYR A 838 1.87 8.21 9.41
CA TYR A 838 2.47 8.74 10.65
C TYR A 838 1.80 10.05 11.11
N TYR A 839 1.30 10.84 10.15
CA TYR A 839 0.49 12.02 10.46
C TYR A 839 -0.81 11.64 11.19
N GLY A 840 -1.44 10.54 10.79
CA GLY A 840 -2.60 9.96 11.47
C GLY A 840 -2.27 9.49 12.89
N VAL A 841 -1.13 8.81 13.08
CA VAL A 841 -0.65 8.40 14.42
C VAL A 841 -0.45 9.61 15.34
N SER A 842 0.25 10.64 14.85
CA SER A 842 0.44 11.90 15.61
C SER A 842 -0.90 12.56 15.94
N SER A 843 -1.83 12.59 14.98
CA SER A 843 -3.18 13.14 15.17
C SER A 843 -4.00 12.38 16.22
N VAL A 844 -3.82 11.06 16.33
CA VAL A 844 -4.44 10.25 17.39
C VAL A 844 -3.86 10.61 18.75
N ILE A 845 -2.54 10.75 18.87
CA ILE A 845 -1.90 11.04 20.16
C ILE A 845 -2.14 12.49 20.61
N GLY A 846 -2.19 13.44 19.69
CA GLY A 846 -2.43 14.85 19.97
C GLY A 846 -3.92 15.23 19.89
N THR A 847 -4.38 15.54 18.68
CA THR A 847 -5.70 16.13 18.42
C THR A 847 -6.86 15.26 18.89
N PHE A 848 -6.82 13.94 18.66
CA PHE A 848 -7.94 13.07 19.02
C PHE A 848 -8.15 12.97 20.54
N ALA A 849 -7.06 12.97 21.32
CA ALA A 849 -7.14 13.04 22.78
C ALA A 849 -7.89 14.31 23.24
N ILE A 850 -7.59 15.46 22.62
CA ILE A 850 -8.30 16.73 22.85
C ILE A 850 -9.75 16.64 22.37
N CYS A 851 -9.99 16.03 21.21
CA CYS A 851 -11.29 15.90 20.56
C CYS A 851 -12.33 15.22 21.46
N VAL A 852 -11.95 14.20 22.23
CA VAL A 852 -12.86 13.46 23.11
C VAL A 852 -12.85 13.93 24.56
N ALA A 853 -11.95 14.86 24.91
CA ALA A 853 -11.87 15.43 26.26
C ALA A 853 -13.09 16.29 26.63
N ASP A 854 -13.38 16.33 27.93
CA ASP A 854 -14.37 17.26 28.48
C ASP A 854 -13.84 18.69 28.46
N ALA A 855 -14.67 19.63 28.00
CA ALA A 855 -14.33 21.04 28.01
C ALA A 855 -14.19 21.57 29.45
N SER A 856 -13.16 22.36 29.69
CA SER A 856 -12.88 23.01 30.96
C SER A 856 -12.18 24.36 30.73
N ASP A 857 -12.04 25.16 31.79
CA ASP A 857 -11.28 26.41 31.75
C ASP A 857 -9.78 26.18 31.46
N GLU A 858 -9.29 24.94 31.61
CA GLU A 858 -7.91 24.54 31.33
C GLU A 858 -7.74 23.91 29.93
N SER A 859 -8.81 23.87 29.11
CA SER A 859 -8.78 23.34 27.74
C SER A 859 -8.22 24.36 26.74
N GLU A 860 -7.03 24.89 27.04
CA GLU A 860 -6.31 25.87 26.22
C GLU A 860 -4.99 25.26 25.74
N MET A 861 -4.50 25.68 24.57
CA MET A 861 -3.20 25.24 24.04
C MET A 861 -2.06 25.51 25.02
N GLU A 862 -2.16 26.61 25.76
CA GLU A 862 -1.16 27.06 26.74
C GLU A 862 -1.02 26.08 27.92
N THR A 863 -2.14 25.50 28.38
CA THR A 863 -2.15 24.50 29.46
C THR A 863 -1.35 23.26 29.06
N PHE A 864 -1.34 22.87 27.79
CA PHE A 864 -0.56 21.73 27.33
C PHE A 864 0.95 21.98 27.36
N MET A 865 1.39 23.24 27.26
CA MET A 865 2.81 23.62 27.32
C MET A 865 3.32 23.87 28.76
N ARG A 866 2.41 23.97 29.73
CA ARG A 866 2.72 24.20 31.14
C ARG A 866 3.04 22.89 31.88
N THR A 867 3.81 23.03 32.96
CA THR A 867 4.28 21.92 33.82
C THR A 867 3.81 22.02 35.27
N ASP A 868 3.00 23.02 35.62
CA ASP A 868 2.41 23.12 36.95
C ASP A 868 1.35 22.05 37.21
N GLU A 869 0.94 21.93 38.47
CA GLU A 869 0.03 20.89 38.95
C GLU A 869 -1.31 20.88 38.22
N LYS A 870 -1.92 22.07 37.98
CA LYS A 870 -3.21 22.16 37.27
C LYS A 870 -3.11 21.69 35.83
N ALA A 871 -2.04 22.09 35.14
CA ALA A 871 -1.78 21.65 33.78
C ALA A 871 -1.56 20.13 33.72
N THR A 872 -0.83 19.57 34.69
CA THR A 872 -0.59 18.13 34.78
C THR A 872 -1.87 17.35 35.06
N GLU A 873 -2.71 17.80 36.00
CA GLU A 873 -4.01 17.20 36.27
C GLU A 873 -4.95 17.23 35.05
N PHE A 874 -4.99 18.35 34.33
CA PHE A 874 -5.78 18.48 33.12
C PHE A 874 -5.31 17.50 32.03
N LYS A 875 -4.00 17.48 31.74
CA LYS A 875 -3.40 16.53 30.78
C LYS A 875 -3.68 15.08 31.19
N MET A 876 -3.57 14.74 32.48
CA MET A 876 -3.93 13.41 32.98
C MET A 876 -5.39 13.06 32.69
N LYS A 877 -6.34 13.98 32.90
CA LYS A 877 -7.76 13.75 32.59
C LYS A 877 -8.00 13.53 31.10
N VAL A 878 -7.29 14.26 30.23
CA VAL A 878 -7.36 14.10 28.77
C VAL A 878 -6.88 12.70 28.36
N TYR A 879 -5.68 12.31 28.78
CA TYR A 879 -5.04 11.07 28.36
C TYR A 879 -5.56 9.80 29.07
N THR A 880 -6.28 9.95 30.18
CA THR A 880 -6.97 8.83 30.86
C THR A 880 -8.47 8.79 30.57
N ASN A 881 -8.96 9.64 29.67
CA ASN A 881 -10.36 9.64 29.26
C ASN A 881 -10.77 8.26 28.72
N PRO A 882 -11.83 7.62 29.27
CA PRO A 882 -12.22 6.27 28.86
C PRO A 882 -12.55 6.12 27.36
N THR A 883 -13.12 7.15 26.73
CA THR A 883 -13.42 7.16 25.28
C THR A 883 -12.12 7.12 24.48
N TYR A 884 -11.13 7.92 24.87
CA TYR A 884 -9.81 7.93 24.25
C TYR A 884 -9.09 6.59 24.41
N VAL A 885 -9.00 6.09 25.65
CA VAL A 885 -8.28 4.84 25.97
C VAL A 885 -8.91 3.64 25.27
N ASN A 886 -10.25 3.58 25.19
CA ASN A 886 -10.92 2.49 24.47
C ASN A 886 -10.68 2.55 22.97
N ALA A 887 -10.64 3.75 22.37
CA ALA A 887 -10.28 3.89 20.97
C ALA A 887 -8.82 3.47 20.69
N LEU A 888 -7.88 3.75 21.60
CA LEU A 888 -6.49 3.27 21.45
C LEU A 888 -6.38 1.75 21.39
N LYS A 889 -7.24 1.00 22.10
CA LYS A 889 -7.23 -0.48 22.05
C LYS A 889 -7.56 -1.04 20.67
N GLU A 890 -8.25 -0.29 19.82
CA GLU A 890 -8.54 -0.65 18.44
C GLU A 890 -7.52 -0.05 17.46
N LEU A 891 -7.15 1.21 17.66
CA LEU A 891 -6.25 1.95 16.76
C LEU A 891 -4.80 1.48 16.83
N VAL A 892 -4.30 1.14 18.03
CA VAL A 892 -2.91 0.70 18.20
C VAL A 892 -2.63 -0.61 17.46
N PRO A 893 -3.44 -1.69 17.63
CA PRO A 893 -3.25 -2.90 16.83
C PRO A 893 -3.31 -2.65 15.31
N PHE A 894 -4.17 -1.73 14.87
CA PHE A 894 -4.23 -1.33 13.46
C PHE A 894 -2.94 -0.65 12.99
N PHE A 895 -2.43 0.33 13.75
CA PHE A 895 -1.16 0.99 13.40
C PHE A 895 0.03 0.04 13.42
N GLU A 896 0.04 -0.92 14.36
CA GLU A 896 1.02 -2.00 14.37
C GLU A 896 0.92 -2.90 13.15
N ALA A 897 -0.28 -3.36 12.79
CA ALA A 897 -0.51 -4.21 11.61
C ALA A 897 -0.18 -3.50 10.28
N LYS A 898 -0.12 -2.16 10.29
CA LYS A 898 0.35 -1.33 9.17
C LYS A 898 1.83 -0.94 9.27
N GLY A 899 2.55 -1.37 10.31
CA GLY A 899 3.98 -1.09 10.49
C GLY A 899 4.31 0.37 10.80
N LEU A 900 3.39 1.10 11.43
CA LEU A 900 3.55 2.53 11.72
C LEU A 900 4.19 2.82 13.09
N LEU A 901 4.42 1.77 13.88
CA LEU A 901 5.07 1.84 15.19
C LEU A 901 6.45 1.15 15.20
N ASP A 902 6.95 0.78 14.01
CA ASP A 902 8.23 0.11 13.80
C ASP A 902 9.43 1.07 13.73
#